data_AF-A0A0D9VPZ8-F1
#
_entry.id   AF-A0A0D9VPZ8-F1
#
_cell.length_a   1.000
_cell.length_b   1.000
_cell.length_c   1.000
_cell.angle_alpha   90.00
_cell.angle_beta   90.00
_cell.angle_gamma   90.00
#
_symmetry.space_group_name_H-M   'P 1'
#
loop_
_entity.id
_entity.type
_entity.pdbx_description
1 polymer ?
#
loop_
_entity_poly.entity_id
_entity_poly.type
_entity_poly.pdbx_seq_one_letter_code
_entity_poly.pdbx_strand_id
1 'polypeptide(L)'
;MAAVDDDSLQQLRSRATQLLLKENWHDYIAVCSLIVNAAAAAAGDRRAARSGAVDFTDWVLAGFAGKCPDLAEHVGAVEIRRRANHGGRRRGLFAARNIESGATLMISKAVAVGRGVIPHDAADDGGEKMVVWKELIDKVLDAAEKSPTTASLIYTLSTGDEDEDEHDLPVPDIARFKQQQDELDDGAAMAAAPLDVDKILKVLDVNCLTEEASPSANLLGSNGVVNCGVGLWILPAFINHSCHPNARRTHAGDHAIVHASRDIKAGEEITFAYFDVLTPLIKRREAARAWGFECHCDRCVFEAGGGDAVLGQELTNLENELVNGRGDMGELVVRLEEKMRKSMVKERRKGFLRASFWNAYSALFDSDKLMRKWGRRVPGEAAVAESVAGAIGGNESVLKAMLRGADNGNGCGNRLEVEDKVVRIGRATYGKIVKRQAMRALFRLTLDGDIVIKDRISTFIKTSVTEITTLIYTEPFMNSLMEEAHAMPVTSFFPLAGIHKLIAIFLVVLSWILVHKWSLRNQKGPRSWPIIGATVEQLKNYHRMHDWLVEYLSKYRTVTVDMPFTSYTYIADPVNVEHVLKTNFTNYPKGEVYRSYMDVLLGDGIFNADGEMWRKQRKTASFEFASKNLRDFSTVVFREYSLKLSSILNQACKESRVVDMQELFMRMTLDSICKVGFGVEIGTLSPDLPENSFAQAFDAANIIVTLRFIDPLWRLKKFLHVGSEALLEQSMKLVDDFTYSVIRRRKAEIVQARASGKQEKIKHDILSRFIELGESGDGDGDGGEGGISSFGDEKSLRDVVLNFVIAGRDTTATTLSWFTYMAMTHPSVADKLRRELTAFESDRAAEEGITLLPTTPTPHRIAQFASLLSYDSLGKLNYLHACVTETLRLYPAVPQDPKGIVEDDVLPDGTRVRAGGMVTYVPYSMGRMEYNWGPDAASFVPERWLTGDGGGFRNASPFKFTAFQAGPRICLGKDSAYLQMKMALAILFRFYRFELVENHPVKYRMMTILSMAHGLKVRVSASL
;
A
#
# COMPACT_ATOMS: atom_id res chain seq x y z
N MET A 1 -12.88 19.32 -17.86
CA MET A 1 -13.03 20.44 -18.81
C MET A 1 -12.08 20.20 -19.96
N ALA A 2 -12.61 19.92 -21.15
CA ALA A 2 -11.82 19.69 -22.35
C ALA A 2 -11.27 21.01 -22.90
N ALA A 3 -10.09 20.98 -23.51
CA ALA A 3 -9.55 22.11 -24.25
C ALA A 3 -10.57 22.52 -25.34
N VAL A 4 -10.95 23.79 -25.34
CA VAL A 4 -11.87 24.35 -26.34
C VAL A 4 -11.11 24.43 -27.65
N ASP A 5 -11.61 23.78 -28.71
CA ASP A 5 -11.01 23.85 -30.04
C ASP A 5 -11.15 25.26 -30.65
N ASP A 6 -10.31 25.57 -31.63
CA ASP A 6 -10.26 26.91 -32.25
C ASP A 6 -11.60 27.27 -32.95
N ASP A 7 -12.30 26.26 -33.46
CA ASP A 7 -13.63 26.38 -34.07
C ASP A 7 -14.70 26.82 -33.05
N SER A 8 -14.67 26.27 -31.84
CA SER A 8 -15.56 26.65 -30.74
C SER A 8 -15.28 28.07 -30.25
N LEU A 9 -14.01 28.50 -30.25
CA LEU A 9 -13.63 29.86 -29.90
C LEU A 9 -14.11 30.88 -30.95
N GLN A 10 -14.07 30.49 -32.23
CA GLN A 10 -14.57 31.30 -33.34
C GLN A 10 -16.11 31.40 -33.32
N GLN A 11 -16.81 30.33 -32.95
CA GLN A 11 -18.26 30.34 -32.72
C GLN A 11 -18.66 31.25 -31.54
N LEU A 12 -17.91 31.22 -30.44
CA LEU A 12 -18.16 32.09 -29.29
C LEU A 12 -17.93 33.57 -29.64
N ARG A 13 -16.89 33.89 -30.42
CA ARG A 13 -16.63 35.25 -30.92
C ARG A 13 -17.76 35.73 -31.84
N SER A 14 -18.21 34.89 -32.76
CA SER A 14 -19.35 35.20 -33.66
C SER A 14 -20.63 35.46 -32.87
N ARG A 15 -20.91 34.65 -31.84
CA ARG A 15 -22.06 34.81 -30.95
C ARG A 15 -21.97 36.07 -30.10
N ALA A 16 -20.80 36.44 -29.60
CA ALA A 16 -20.58 37.71 -28.91
C ALA A 16 -20.86 38.90 -29.82
N THR A 17 -20.40 38.87 -31.09
CA THR A 17 -20.69 39.93 -32.07
C THR A 17 -22.19 40.06 -32.36
N GLN A 18 -22.91 38.94 -32.49
CA GLN A 18 -24.37 38.98 -32.69
C GLN A 18 -25.14 39.51 -31.48
N LEU A 19 -24.70 39.18 -30.26
CA LEU A 19 -25.32 39.67 -29.03
C LEU A 19 -25.06 41.16 -28.81
N LEU A 20 -23.87 41.64 -29.18
CA LEU A 20 -23.52 43.06 -29.19
C LEU A 20 -24.41 43.87 -30.14
N LEU A 21 -24.64 43.35 -31.36
CA LEU A 21 -25.50 43.99 -32.36
C LEU A 21 -26.99 44.01 -31.98
N LYS A 22 -27.41 43.13 -31.05
CA LYS A 22 -28.80 43.06 -30.54
C LYS A 22 -28.99 43.80 -29.21
N GLU A 23 -27.97 44.53 -28.75
CA GLU A 23 -27.96 45.26 -27.47
C GLU A 23 -28.30 44.39 -26.24
N ASN A 24 -28.11 43.06 -26.32
CA ASN A 24 -28.34 42.15 -25.20
C ASN A 24 -27.07 42.06 -24.34
N TRP A 25 -26.87 43.08 -23.52
CA TRP A 25 -25.66 43.28 -22.71
C TRP A 25 -25.41 42.18 -21.67
N HIS A 26 -26.47 41.59 -21.12
CA HIS A 26 -26.35 40.59 -20.05
C HIS A 26 -25.76 39.28 -20.56
N ASP A 27 -26.22 38.81 -21.73
CA ASP A 27 -25.69 37.60 -22.37
C ASP A 27 -24.36 37.86 -23.08
N TYR A 28 -24.15 39.07 -23.62
CA TYR A 28 -22.88 39.49 -24.21
C TYR A 28 -21.73 39.39 -23.18
N ILE A 29 -21.93 39.94 -21.98
CA ILE A 29 -20.94 39.89 -20.90
C ILE A 29 -20.63 38.44 -20.50
N ALA A 30 -21.65 37.58 -20.39
CA ALA A 30 -21.46 36.16 -20.06
C ALA A 30 -20.62 35.41 -21.12
N VAL A 31 -20.85 35.66 -22.41
CA VAL A 31 -20.07 35.06 -23.51
C VAL A 31 -18.65 35.64 -23.56
N CYS A 32 -18.47 36.95 -23.34
CA CYS A 32 -17.15 37.57 -23.25
C CYS A 32 -16.34 37.03 -22.07
N SER A 33 -16.95 36.79 -20.91
CA SER A 33 -16.29 36.14 -19.77
C SER A 33 -15.84 34.71 -20.09
N LEU A 34 -16.62 33.95 -20.87
CA LEU A 34 -16.21 32.61 -21.33
C LEU A 34 -15.02 32.67 -22.28
N ILE A 35 -14.99 33.64 -23.20
CA ILE A 35 -13.85 33.85 -24.12
C ILE A 35 -12.59 34.26 -23.34
N VAL A 36 -12.72 35.16 -22.36
CA VAL A 36 -11.61 35.61 -21.51
C VAL A 36 -11.09 34.48 -20.64
N ASN A 37 -11.97 33.67 -20.05
CA ASN A 37 -11.57 32.51 -19.23
C ASN A 37 -10.91 31.40 -20.07
N ALA A 38 -11.40 31.16 -21.29
CA ALA A 38 -10.79 30.20 -22.22
C ALA A 38 -9.40 30.68 -22.70
N ALA A 39 -9.24 31.98 -22.98
CA ALA A 39 -7.96 32.57 -23.37
C ALA A 39 -6.96 32.65 -22.20
N ALA A 40 -7.42 32.91 -20.98
CA ALA A 40 -6.60 32.98 -19.77
C ALA A 40 -6.06 31.59 -19.36
N ALA A 41 -6.89 30.54 -19.46
CA ALA A 41 -6.50 29.18 -19.12
C ALA A 41 -5.48 28.55 -20.09
N ALA A 42 -5.44 28.99 -21.35
CA ALA A 42 -4.55 28.41 -22.37
C ALA A 42 -3.17 29.11 -22.47
N ALA A 43 -3.09 30.43 -22.19
CA ALA A 43 -1.88 31.22 -22.43
C ALA A 43 -1.15 31.72 -21.17
N GLY A 44 -1.82 31.80 -20.01
CA GLY A 44 -1.27 32.39 -18.77
C GLY A 44 -0.33 31.46 -17.98
N ASP A 45 -0.77 30.21 -17.72
CA ASP A 45 -0.06 29.29 -16.82
C ASP A 45 1.27 28.78 -17.39
N ARG A 46 1.32 28.49 -18.70
CA ARG A 46 2.54 27.97 -19.35
C ARG A 46 3.67 29.00 -19.46
N ARG A 47 3.35 30.30 -19.55
CA ARG A 47 4.34 31.37 -19.68
C ARG A 47 4.97 31.75 -18.33
N ALA A 48 4.18 31.73 -17.25
CA ALA A 48 4.65 31.97 -15.89
C ALA A 48 5.55 30.84 -15.38
N ALA A 49 5.17 29.57 -15.59
CA ALA A 49 5.97 28.40 -15.20
C ALA A 49 7.37 28.39 -15.87
N ARG A 50 7.45 28.71 -17.17
CA ARG A 50 8.72 28.82 -17.91
C ARG A 50 9.63 29.96 -17.43
N SER A 51 9.06 30.99 -16.78
CA SER A 51 9.82 32.10 -16.19
C SER A 51 10.42 31.80 -14.80
N GLY A 52 10.13 30.61 -14.25
CA GLY A 52 10.53 30.22 -12.89
C GLY A 52 9.63 30.78 -11.78
N ALA A 53 8.65 31.61 -12.16
CA ALA A 53 7.59 32.12 -11.29
C ALA A 53 6.42 31.12 -11.28
N VAL A 54 6.55 30.10 -10.43
CA VAL A 54 5.46 29.17 -10.12
C VAL A 54 4.67 29.72 -8.94
N ASP A 55 3.34 29.60 -8.98
CA ASP A 55 2.47 30.04 -7.89
C ASP A 55 1.64 28.86 -7.38
N PHE A 56 2.01 28.35 -6.21
CA PHE A 56 1.25 27.29 -5.53
C PHE A 56 0.20 27.84 -4.57
N THR A 57 -0.02 29.16 -4.51
CA THR A 57 -0.84 29.80 -3.48
C THR A 57 -2.26 29.22 -3.43
N ASP A 58 -2.93 29.08 -4.57
CA ASP A 58 -4.31 28.58 -4.60
C ASP A 58 -4.39 27.09 -4.26
N TRP A 59 -3.41 26.29 -4.72
CA TRP A 59 -3.32 24.87 -4.39
C TRP A 59 -3.05 24.65 -2.89
N VAL A 60 -2.17 25.45 -2.29
CA VAL A 60 -1.87 25.44 -0.84
C VAL A 60 -3.08 25.92 -0.03
N LEU A 61 -3.75 27.00 -0.45
CA LEU A 61 -4.95 27.51 0.23
C LEU A 61 -6.14 26.55 0.14
N ALA A 62 -6.20 25.74 -0.92
CA ALA A 62 -7.15 24.63 -1.05
C ALA A 62 -6.76 23.38 -0.24
N GLY A 63 -5.74 23.45 0.61
CA GLY A 63 -5.28 22.31 1.41
C GLY A 63 -4.68 21.19 0.56
N PHE A 64 -4.02 21.54 -0.54
CA PHE A 64 -3.46 20.62 -1.54
C PHE A 64 -4.50 19.76 -2.27
N ALA A 65 -5.79 20.08 -2.14
CA ALA A 65 -6.85 19.42 -2.89
C ALA A 65 -6.83 19.83 -4.38
N GLY A 66 -7.03 18.86 -5.27
CA GLY A 66 -7.07 19.08 -6.72
C GLY A 66 -5.76 18.71 -7.44
N LYS A 67 -5.69 19.01 -8.75
CA LYS A 67 -4.51 18.71 -9.57
C LYS A 67 -3.40 19.73 -9.26
N CYS A 68 -2.20 19.24 -8.94
CA CYS A 68 -1.00 20.08 -8.82
C CYS A 68 -0.84 20.97 -10.08
N PRO A 69 -0.50 22.26 -9.95
CA PRO A 69 -0.26 23.13 -11.10
C PRO A 69 0.68 22.50 -12.14
N ASP A 70 0.42 22.75 -13.42
CA ASP A 70 1.25 22.23 -14.51
C ASP A 70 2.64 22.88 -14.46
N LEU A 71 3.66 22.10 -14.09
CA LEU A 71 5.03 22.59 -13.97
C LEU A 71 5.75 22.44 -15.31
N ALA A 72 6.25 23.56 -15.83
CA ALA A 72 7.18 23.55 -16.94
C ALA A 72 8.62 23.50 -16.41
N GLU A 73 9.51 22.83 -17.15
CA GLU A 73 10.93 22.89 -16.86
C GLU A 73 11.45 24.32 -16.95
N HIS A 74 12.34 24.66 -16.03
CA HIS A 74 12.93 25.97 -15.93
C HIS A 74 14.39 25.82 -15.50
N VAL A 75 15.30 26.52 -16.17
CA VAL A 75 16.71 26.59 -15.76
C VAL A 75 17.07 28.06 -15.62
N GLY A 76 17.35 28.47 -14.38
CA GLY A 76 17.71 29.83 -14.03
C GLY A 76 19.14 30.20 -14.44
N ALA A 77 19.69 31.23 -13.78
CA ALA A 77 21.03 31.73 -14.04
C ALA A 77 22.09 30.87 -13.33
N VAL A 78 22.23 29.62 -13.78
CA VAL A 78 23.19 28.64 -13.28
C VAL A 78 24.08 28.12 -14.40
N GLU A 79 25.24 27.61 -14.03
CA GLU A 79 26.23 27.05 -14.96
C GLU A 79 27.00 25.90 -14.32
N ILE A 80 27.43 24.93 -15.12
CA ILE A 80 28.22 23.79 -14.65
C ILE A 80 29.69 24.12 -14.90
N ARG A 81 30.53 24.05 -13.86
CA ARG A 81 31.97 24.34 -13.94
C ARG A 81 32.79 23.34 -13.13
N ARG A 82 34.10 23.29 -13.36
CA ARG A 82 35.06 22.57 -12.51
C ARG A 82 35.52 23.44 -11.33
N ARG A 83 35.72 22.81 -10.17
CA ARG A 83 36.11 23.48 -8.92
C ARG A 83 37.62 23.74 -8.90
N ALA A 84 38.01 25.00 -8.68
CA ALA A 84 39.42 25.42 -8.77
C ALA A 84 40.34 24.90 -7.63
N ASN A 85 39.81 24.65 -6.42
CA ASN A 85 40.62 24.47 -5.19
C ASN A 85 40.89 23.01 -4.76
N HIS A 86 40.51 22.00 -5.55
CA HIS A 86 40.81 20.58 -5.29
C HIS A 86 41.38 19.89 -6.54
N GLY A 87 42.50 20.40 -7.05
CA GLY A 87 43.20 19.79 -8.19
C GLY A 87 42.40 19.71 -9.50
N GLY A 88 41.31 20.45 -9.64
CA GLY A 88 40.47 20.45 -10.85
C GLY A 88 39.63 19.19 -11.07
N ARG A 89 39.51 18.30 -10.08
CA ARG A 89 38.88 16.98 -10.25
C ARG A 89 37.34 17.01 -10.24
N ARG A 90 36.71 17.86 -9.40
CA ARG A 90 35.25 17.83 -9.18
C ARG A 90 34.47 18.90 -9.95
N ARG A 91 33.35 18.50 -10.57
CA ARG A 91 32.38 19.37 -11.23
C ARG A 91 31.31 19.82 -10.24
N GLY A 92 30.69 20.97 -10.48
CA GLY A 92 29.62 21.49 -9.65
C GLY A 92 28.79 22.53 -10.37
N LEU A 93 27.64 22.85 -9.80
CA LEU A 93 26.77 23.91 -10.28
C LEU A 93 27.11 25.24 -9.59
N PHE A 94 27.20 26.33 -10.35
CA PHE A 94 27.56 27.66 -9.86
C PHE A 94 26.50 28.70 -10.23
N ALA A 95 26.34 29.72 -9.40
CA ALA A 95 25.46 30.84 -9.68
C ALA A 95 26.11 31.81 -10.69
N ALA A 96 25.47 32.06 -11.83
CA ALA A 96 26.00 32.98 -12.84
C ALA A 96 25.79 34.47 -12.48
N ARG A 97 24.90 34.76 -11.52
CA ARG A 97 24.62 36.10 -10.98
C ARG A 97 24.28 36.01 -9.49
N ASN A 98 24.12 37.15 -8.84
CA ASN A 98 23.59 37.17 -7.46
C ASN A 98 22.13 36.69 -7.44
N ILE A 99 21.81 35.80 -6.50
CA ILE A 99 20.49 35.17 -6.36
C ILE A 99 20.00 35.43 -4.94
N GLU A 100 18.80 36.00 -4.83
CA GLU A 100 18.16 36.24 -3.53
C GLU A 100 17.59 34.97 -2.92
N SER A 101 17.55 34.92 -1.59
CA SER A 101 16.89 33.87 -0.82
C SER A 101 15.44 33.63 -1.29
N GLY A 102 15.11 32.35 -1.47
CA GLY A 102 13.82 31.85 -1.94
C GLY A 102 13.61 31.90 -3.45
N ALA A 103 14.53 32.45 -4.25
CA ALA A 103 14.39 32.43 -5.71
C ALA A 103 14.54 31.01 -6.29
N THR A 104 13.70 30.65 -7.26
CA THR A 104 13.79 29.38 -7.99
C THR A 104 15.05 29.36 -8.85
N LEU A 105 15.89 28.36 -8.63
CA LEU A 105 17.12 28.10 -9.38
C LEU A 105 16.84 27.26 -10.62
N MET A 106 16.02 26.22 -10.48
CA MET A 106 15.57 25.36 -11.58
C MET A 106 14.34 24.53 -11.20
N ILE A 107 13.62 24.07 -12.21
CA ILE A 107 12.58 23.05 -12.17
C ILE A 107 12.97 22.02 -13.22
N SER A 108 13.28 20.80 -12.79
CA SER A 108 13.72 19.72 -13.68
C SER A 108 12.80 18.54 -13.54
N LYS A 109 12.35 17.98 -14.66
CA LYS A 109 11.59 16.74 -14.69
C LYS A 109 12.54 15.55 -14.52
N ALA A 110 12.09 14.52 -13.80
CA ALA A 110 12.86 13.28 -13.66
C ALA A 110 12.96 12.56 -15.01
N VAL A 111 14.10 11.91 -15.25
CA VAL A 111 14.20 10.86 -16.27
C VAL A 111 13.24 9.72 -15.92
N ALA A 112 13.29 9.30 -14.66
CA ALA A 112 12.38 8.35 -14.07
C ALA A 112 12.35 8.49 -12.55
N VAL A 113 11.24 8.06 -11.95
CA VAL A 113 11.08 7.92 -10.50
C VAL A 113 10.52 6.52 -10.20
N GLY A 114 11.17 5.81 -9.28
CA GLY A 114 10.62 4.65 -8.59
C GLY A 114 9.99 5.11 -7.28
N ARG A 115 8.76 4.68 -6.97
CA ARG A 115 8.06 5.07 -5.73
C ARG A 115 7.67 3.84 -4.93
N GLY A 116 8.05 3.84 -3.66
CA GLY A 116 7.60 2.84 -2.67
C GLY A 116 6.94 3.51 -1.48
N VAL A 117 6.02 2.79 -0.84
CA VAL A 117 5.44 3.20 0.45
C VAL A 117 6.24 2.52 1.54
N ILE A 118 7.17 3.24 2.18
CA ILE A 118 7.98 2.70 3.28
C ILE A 118 7.47 3.29 4.62
N PRO A 119 7.15 2.46 5.62
CA PRO A 119 6.82 2.95 6.96
C PRO A 119 8.03 3.61 7.64
N HIS A 120 7.81 4.69 8.41
CA HIS A 120 8.86 5.47 9.08
C HIS A 120 9.86 4.63 9.89
N ASP A 121 9.41 3.50 10.47
CA ASP A 121 10.23 2.61 11.32
C ASP A 121 10.99 1.52 10.55
N ALA A 122 10.79 1.41 9.23
CA ALA A 122 11.41 0.40 8.35
C ALA A 122 12.54 0.98 7.47
N ALA A 123 12.93 2.25 7.68
CA ALA A 123 13.92 2.95 6.86
C ALA A 123 15.33 2.31 6.87
N ASP A 124 15.62 1.43 7.83
CA ASP A 124 16.91 0.71 7.96
C ASP A 124 16.94 -0.65 7.24
N ASP A 125 15.84 -1.13 6.68
CA ASP A 125 15.74 -2.53 6.27
C ASP A 125 15.71 -2.68 4.73
N GLY A 126 16.86 -3.08 4.14
CA GLY A 126 17.20 -2.96 2.71
C GLY A 126 16.34 -3.72 1.69
N GLY A 127 15.35 -4.53 2.09
CA GLY A 127 14.54 -5.34 1.19
C GLY A 127 13.48 -4.56 0.38
N GLU A 128 12.86 -3.54 0.96
CA GLU A 128 11.84 -2.72 0.26
C GLU A 128 12.49 -1.68 -0.66
N LYS A 129 13.71 -1.21 -0.31
CA LYS A 129 14.54 -0.35 -1.17
C LYS A 129 14.91 -1.03 -2.49
N MET A 130 15.13 -2.35 -2.48
CA MET A 130 15.48 -3.14 -3.68
C MET A 130 14.36 -3.18 -4.74
N VAL A 131 13.08 -3.19 -4.31
CA VAL A 131 11.94 -3.22 -5.26
C VAL A 131 11.77 -1.87 -5.95
N VAL A 132 11.87 -0.78 -5.19
CA VAL A 132 11.85 0.60 -5.72
C VAL A 132 13.04 0.83 -6.65
N TRP A 133 14.21 0.28 -6.30
CA TRP A 133 15.43 0.36 -7.09
C TRP A 133 15.31 -0.36 -8.45
N LYS A 134 14.77 -1.57 -8.45
CA LYS A 134 14.54 -2.31 -9.70
C LYS A 134 13.58 -1.58 -10.64
N GLU A 135 12.46 -1.07 -10.09
CA GLU A 135 11.50 -0.29 -10.89
C GLU A 135 12.12 0.98 -11.49
N LEU A 136 12.99 1.65 -10.72
CA LEU A 136 13.74 2.81 -11.21
C LEU A 136 14.70 2.43 -12.35
N ILE A 137 15.48 1.36 -12.20
CA ILE A 137 16.41 0.87 -13.22
C ILE A 137 15.66 0.60 -14.53
N ASP A 138 14.58 -0.17 -14.48
CA ASP A 138 13.81 -0.55 -15.67
C ASP A 138 13.29 0.70 -16.41
N LYS A 139 12.81 1.71 -15.67
CA LYS A 139 12.32 2.96 -16.24
C LYS A 139 13.43 3.85 -16.82
N VAL A 140 14.61 3.90 -16.19
CA VAL A 140 15.75 4.67 -16.71
C VAL A 140 16.29 4.04 -17.99
N LEU A 141 16.41 2.70 -18.03
CA LEU A 141 16.84 1.98 -19.23
C LEU A 141 15.86 2.20 -20.39
N ASP A 142 14.56 2.12 -20.14
CA ASP A 142 13.52 2.43 -21.13
C ASP A 142 13.58 3.88 -21.63
N ALA A 143 13.82 4.85 -20.74
CA ALA A 143 13.98 6.25 -21.12
C ALA A 143 15.27 6.51 -21.93
N ALA A 144 16.37 5.84 -21.59
CA ALA A 144 17.63 5.92 -22.32
C ALA A 144 17.54 5.28 -23.71
N GLU A 145 16.84 4.16 -23.84
CA GLU A 145 16.62 3.47 -25.12
C GLU A 145 15.77 4.32 -26.08
N LYS A 146 14.74 4.99 -25.55
CA LYS A 146 13.85 5.86 -26.34
C LYS A 146 14.46 7.20 -26.75
N SER A 147 15.53 7.65 -26.10
CA SER A 147 16.09 8.99 -26.31
C SER A 147 17.62 8.99 -26.27
N PRO A 148 18.30 9.07 -27.44
CA PRO A 148 19.76 9.18 -27.52
C PRO A 148 20.31 10.40 -26.76
N THR A 149 19.55 11.50 -26.73
CA THR A 149 19.88 12.70 -25.94
C THR A 149 19.88 12.40 -24.45
N THR A 150 18.88 11.67 -23.96
CA THR A 150 18.79 11.27 -22.54
C THR A 150 19.92 10.31 -22.18
N ALA A 151 20.20 9.30 -23.02
CA ALA A 151 21.33 8.39 -22.84
C ALA A 151 22.67 9.16 -22.80
N SER A 152 22.89 10.09 -23.73
CA SER A 152 24.10 10.93 -23.77
C SER A 152 24.26 11.76 -22.50
N LEU A 153 23.19 12.34 -21.97
CA LEU A 153 23.21 13.12 -20.74
C LEU A 153 23.47 12.23 -19.51
N ILE A 154 22.92 11.02 -19.44
CA ILE A 154 23.22 10.04 -18.37
C ILE A 154 24.71 9.70 -18.37
N TYR A 155 25.33 9.49 -19.53
CA TYR A 155 26.76 9.22 -19.63
C TYR A 155 27.67 10.40 -19.25
N THR A 156 27.12 11.60 -19.04
CA THR A 156 27.90 12.72 -18.48
C THR A 156 27.98 12.69 -16.95
N LEU A 157 27.18 11.86 -16.28
CA LEU A 157 27.18 11.72 -14.82
C LEU A 157 28.33 10.82 -14.35
N SER A 158 28.71 10.94 -13.08
CA SER A 158 29.83 10.16 -12.50
C SER A 158 29.40 8.70 -12.25
N THR A 159 30.29 7.73 -12.41
CA THR A 159 30.08 6.33 -12.01
C THR A 159 30.57 6.04 -10.59
N GLY A 160 31.31 6.98 -9.96
CA GLY A 160 31.89 6.81 -8.63
C GLY A 160 33.18 5.99 -8.56
N ASP A 161 33.70 5.49 -9.70
CA ASP A 161 34.96 4.72 -9.73
C ASP A 161 36.18 5.63 -9.51
N GLU A 162 37.08 5.25 -8.59
CA GLU A 162 38.33 5.99 -8.30
C GLU A 162 39.33 5.98 -9.48
N ASP A 163 39.21 5.00 -10.37
CA ASP A 163 40.04 4.79 -11.56
C ASP A 163 39.50 5.48 -12.83
N GLU A 164 38.28 6.05 -12.79
CA GLU A 164 37.86 6.97 -13.83
C GLU A 164 38.62 8.29 -13.60
N ASP A 165 39.48 8.65 -14.55
CA ASP A 165 40.08 9.98 -14.57
C ASP A 165 38.94 11.02 -14.64
N GLU A 166 38.50 11.55 -13.49
CA GLU A 166 37.51 12.64 -13.36
C GLU A 166 37.88 13.85 -14.25
N HIS A 167 39.13 13.92 -14.72
CA HIS A 167 39.63 14.84 -15.75
C HIS A 167 38.98 14.71 -17.13
N ASP A 168 38.51 13.52 -17.51
CA ASP A 168 38.00 13.21 -18.86
C ASP A 168 36.48 13.29 -18.97
N LEU A 169 35.75 13.42 -17.85
CA LEU A 169 34.31 13.60 -17.89
C LEU A 169 33.96 14.99 -18.49
N PRO A 170 33.14 15.03 -19.57
CA PRO A 170 32.80 16.28 -20.24
C PRO A 170 31.95 17.16 -19.32
N VAL A 171 32.14 18.48 -19.39
CA VAL A 171 31.21 19.44 -18.76
C VAL A 171 30.09 19.70 -19.78
N PRO A 172 28.85 19.24 -19.54
CA PRO A 172 27.78 19.44 -20.51
C PRO A 172 27.39 20.92 -20.58
N ASP A 173 27.09 21.41 -21.79
CA ASP A 173 26.56 22.75 -21.98
C ASP A 173 25.17 22.85 -21.33
N ILE A 174 24.97 23.87 -20.49
CA ILE A 174 23.70 24.14 -19.82
C ILE A 174 22.55 24.37 -20.81
N ALA A 175 22.84 24.79 -22.05
CA ALA A 175 21.85 24.97 -23.10
C ALA A 175 21.09 23.67 -23.44
N ARG A 176 21.74 22.50 -23.29
CA ARG A 176 21.11 21.19 -23.51
C ARG A 176 19.97 20.88 -22.54
N PHE A 177 19.95 21.55 -21.38
CA PHE A 177 18.89 21.43 -20.38
C PHE A 177 17.81 22.52 -20.53
N LYS A 178 17.96 23.45 -21.49
CA LYS A 178 17.02 24.56 -21.74
C LYS A 178 16.10 24.32 -22.95
N GLN A 179 16.43 23.38 -23.83
CA GLN A 179 15.66 23.06 -25.04
C GLN A 179 15.10 21.64 -24.97
N GLN A 180 13.79 21.50 -24.76
CA GLN A 180 13.02 20.37 -25.31
C GLN A 180 11.53 20.73 -25.43
N GLN A 181 11.02 20.64 -26.67
CA GLN A 181 9.67 20.89 -27.20
C GLN A 181 9.53 22.13 -28.09
N ASP A 182 10.31 22.18 -29.17
CA ASP A 182 9.78 22.43 -30.51
C ASP A 182 10.64 21.62 -31.49
N GLU A 183 9.97 20.89 -32.38
CA GLU A 183 10.56 20.05 -33.42
C GLU A 183 11.54 20.86 -34.27
N LEU A 184 12.79 20.40 -34.38
CA LEU A 184 13.60 20.62 -35.58
C LEU A 184 14.42 19.36 -35.82
N ASP A 185 13.98 18.68 -36.87
CA ASP A 185 14.69 17.75 -37.73
C ASP A 185 16.10 18.31 -38.03
N ASP A 186 17.14 17.73 -37.43
CA ASP A 186 18.50 17.83 -37.96
C ASP A 186 19.06 16.42 -38.03
N GLY A 187 19.12 15.94 -39.27
CA GLY A 187 19.56 14.61 -39.64
C GLY A 187 21.03 14.41 -39.32
N ALA A 188 21.29 13.73 -38.22
CA ALA A 188 22.52 13.00 -38.01
C ALA A 188 22.15 11.69 -37.33
N ALA A 189 21.84 10.67 -38.14
CA ALA A 189 21.78 9.29 -37.72
C ALA A 189 23.18 8.86 -37.25
N MET A 190 23.51 9.15 -35.99
CA MET A 190 24.51 8.38 -35.28
C MET A 190 23.87 7.06 -34.92
N ALA A 191 24.35 5.99 -35.52
CA ALA A 191 23.97 4.62 -35.18
C ALA A 191 23.98 4.47 -33.65
N ALA A 192 22.83 4.10 -33.08
CA ALA A 192 22.69 3.89 -31.65
C ALA A 192 23.64 2.75 -31.24
N ALA A 193 24.78 3.11 -30.63
CA ALA A 193 25.61 2.15 -29.96
C ALA A 193 24.76 1.43 -28.90
N PRO A 194 24.95 0.12 -28.68
CA PRO A 194 24.22 -0.60 -27.65
C PRO A 194 24.44 0.08 -26.29
N LEU A 195 23.36 0.23 -25.52
CA LEU A 195 23.43 0.82 -24.18
C LEU A 195 24.35 -0.03 -23.31
N ASP A 196 25.36 0.63 -22.73
CA ASP A 196 26.18 0.06 -21.67
C ASP A 196 25.39 0.07 -20.36
N VAL A 197 24.70 -1.04 -20.09
CA VAL A 197 23.83 -1.21 -18.92
C VAL A 197 24.64 -1.15 -17.63
N ASP A 198 25.82 -1.77 -17.60
CA ASP A 198 26.69 -1.79 -16.42
C ASP A 198 27.14 -0.38 -16.03
N LYS A 199 27.48 0.45 -17.03
CA LYS A 199 27.81 1.85 -16.78
C LYS A 199 26.61 2.66 -16.27
N ILE A 200 25.41 2.43 -16.80
CA ILE A 200 24.19 3.12 -16.33
C ILE A 200 23.89 2.74 -14.88
N LEU A 201 24.05 1.46 -14.49
CA LEU A 201 23.84 1.03 -13.12
C LEU A 201 24.79 1.74 -12.14
N LYS A 202 26.09 1.83 -12.47
CA LYS A 202 27.05 2.60 -11.67
C LYS A 202 26.70 4.08 -11.56
N VAL A 203 26.21 4.69 -12.66
CA VAL A 203 25.71 6.07 -12.62
C VAL A 203 24.52 6.20 -11.67
N LEU A 204 23.59 5.25 -11.68
CA LEU A 204 22.42 5.30 -10.80
C LEU A 204 22.82 5.23 -9.33
N ASP A 205 23.77 4.36 -8.97
CA ASP A 205 24.22 4.16 -7.58
C ASP A 205 24.67 5.47 -6.91
N VAL A 206 25.25 6.42 -7.66
CA VAL A 206 25.84 7.65 -7.08
C VAL A 206 25.09 8.94 -7.42
N ASN A 207 24.22 8.96 -8.44
CA ASN A 207 23.56 10.20 -8.90
C ASN A 207 22.04 10.25 -8.61
N CYS A 208 21.44 9.16 -8.14
CA CYS A 208 20.04 9.17 -7.80
C CYS A 208 19.75 10.06 -6.58
N LEU A 209 18.64 10.79 -6.65
CA LEU A 209 18.16 11.63 -5.56
C LEU A 209 16.94 10.98 -4.94
N THR A 210 16.84 11.05 -3.61
CA THR A 210 15.61 10.65 -2.92
C THR A 210 14.66 11.84 -2.84
N GLU A 211 13.36 11.58 -2.97
CA GLU A 211 12.30 12.58 -2.76
C GLU A 211 12.36 13.18 -1.33
N GLU A 212 13.04 12.51 -0.40
CA GLU A 212 13.21 12.89 1.01
C GLU A 212 14.65 13.27 1.43
N ALA A 213 15.52 13.69 0.53
CA ALA A 213 16.91 14.01 0.90
C ALA A 213 17.09 15.30 1.75
N SER A 214 16.06 15.78 2.47
CA SER A 214 16.24 16.70 3.60
C SER A 214 15.06 16.59 4.58
N PRO A 215 15.28 16.43 5.90
CA PRO A 215 14.21 16.19 6.88
C PRO A 215 13.40 17.45 7.24
N SER A 216 13.11 18.35 6.28
CA SER A 216 12.62 19.68 6.63
C SER A 216 11.77 20.41 5.58
N ALA A 217 10.96 19.68 4.82
CA ALA A 217 9.83 20.28 4.11
C ALA A 217 8.69 19.25 3.88
N ASN A 218 7.96 18.91 4.95
CA ASN A 218 6.66 18.23 4.88
C ASN A 218 5.59 19.19 4.34
N LEU A 219 5.71 19.56 3.07
CA LEU A 219 4.64 20.22 2.32
C LEU A 219 3.55 19.23 1.87
N LEU A 220 3.77 17.92 2.03
CA LEU A 220 2.84 16.86 1.68
C LEU A 220 2.52 15.99 2.92
N GLY A 221 1.51 16.41 3.68
CA GLY A 221 0.65 15.52 4.48
C GLY A 221 1.26 14.86 5.72
N SER A 222 0.82 15.31 6.90
CA SER A 222 0.89 14.58 8.16
C SER A 222 -0.02 13.34 8.15
N ASN A 223 0.44 12.23 7.58
CA ASN A 223 -0.21 10.91 7.72
C ASN A 223 0.74 9.80 8.23
N GLY A 224 1.94 10.15 8.70
CA GLY A 224 2.89 9.15 9.25
C GLY A 224 3.38 8.10 8.23
N VAL A 225 3.25 8.39 6.93
CA VAL A 225 3.75 7.57 5.83
C VAL A 225 4.91 8.31 5.17
N VAL A 226 6.08 7.67 5.16
CA VAL A 226 7.30 8.18 4.52
C VAL A 226 7.25 7.72 3.05
N ASN A 227 7.03 8.66 2.13
CA ASN A 227 7.01 8.34 0.70
C ASN A 227 8.46 8.38 0.19
N CYS A 228 9.13 7.24 0.20
CA CYS A 228 10.45 7.15 -0.40
C CYS A 228 10.32 6.98 -1.94
N GLY A 229 10.36 8.10 -2.66
CA GLY A 229 10.68 8.08 -4.08
C GLY A 229 12.20 8.14 -4.28
N VAL A 230 12.74 7.34 -5.20
CA VAL A 230 14.10 7.51 -5.71
C VAL A 230 13.99 7.80 -7.20
N GLY A 231 14.67 8.84 -7.65
CA GLY A 231 14.60 9.26 -9.04
C GLY A 231 15.90 9.83 -9.55
N LEU A 232 16.05 9.85 -10.87
CA LEU A 232 17.18 10.44 -11.56
C LEU A 232 16.76 11.79 -12.15
N TRP A 233 17.31 12.88 -11.61
CA TRP A 233 17.22 14.22 -12.19
C TRP A 233 18.62 14.66 -12.59
N ILE A 234 18.90 14.68 -13.89
CA ILE A 234 20.27 14.85 -14.41
C ILE A 234 20.89 16.18 -13.99
N LEU A 235 20.19 17.31 -14.15
CA LEU A 235 20.75 18.62 -13.82
C LEU A 235 20.93 18.80 -12.28
N PRO A 236 19.96 18.45 -11.43
CA PRO A 236 20.15 18.41 -9.98
C PRO A 236 21.27 17.48 -9.48
N ALA A 237 21.65 16.43 -10.22
CA ALA A 237 22.74 15.52 -9.84
C ALA A 237 24.13 16.20 -9.82
N PHE A 238 24.30 17.35 -10.47
CA PHE A 238 25.54 18.15 -10.43
C PHE A 238 25.69 19.03 -9.18
N ILE A 239 24.74 19.00 -8.24
CA ILE A 239 24.76 19.85 -7.04
C ILE A 239 25.43 19.09 -5.89
N ASN A 240 26.60 19.58 -5.48
CA ASN A 240 27.45 18.94 -4.47
C ASN A 240 26.96 19.10 -3.02
N HIS A 241 27.48 18.26 -2.13
CA HIS A 241 27.22 18.30 -0.70
C HIS A 241 27.89 19.49 0.02
N SER A 242 27.18 20.12 0.95
CA SER A 242 27.72 20.99 2.00
C SER A 242 26.89 20.89 3.29
N CYS A 243 27.55 20.83 4.46
CA CYS A 243 26.87 20.89 5.76
C CYS A 243 26.37 22.30 6.15
N HIS A 244 26.57 23.29 5.28
CA HIS A 244 26.00 24.63 5.37
C HIS A 244 25.46 25.04 3.98
N PRO A 245 24.39 24.35 3.51
CA PRO A 245 23.93 24.45 2.13
C PRO A 245 23.36 25.83 1.81
N ASN A 246 23.39 26.21 0.53
CA ASN A 246 22.84 27.48 0.04
C ASN A 246 21.66 27.30 -0.93
N ALA A 247 21.33 26.06 -1.26
CA ALA A 247 20.12 25.70 -1.98
C ALA A 247 19.36 24.58 -1.28
N ARG A 248 18.08 24.47 -1.61
CA ARG A 248 17.18 23.41 -1.17
C ARG A 248 16.41 22.86 -2.36
N ARG A 249 16.04 21.59 -2.27
CA ARG A 249 15.14 20.96 -3.23
C ARG A 249 13.83 20.60 -2.56
N THR A 250 12.76 20.71 -3.31
CA THR A 250 11.41 20.25 -2.98
C THR A 250 10.87 19.51 -4.18
N HIS A 251 10.15 18.42 -3.96
CA HIS A 251 9.59 17.61 -5.05
C HIS A 251 8.09 17.89 -5.20
N ALA A 252 7.62 17.97 -6.45
CA ALA A 252 6.21 18.12 -6.80
C ALA A 252 5.90 17.18 -7.97
N GLY A 253 5.32 16.01 -7.66
CA GLY A 253 5.22 14.92 -8.62
C GLY A 253 6.61 14.49 -9.11
N ASP A 254 6.79 14.39 -10.43
CA ASP A 254 8.07 13.97 -11.03
C ASP A 254 9.06 15.15 -11.21
N HIS A 255 8.73 16.35 -10.73
CA HIS A 255 9.58 17.53 -10.86
C HIS A 255 10.35 17.80 -9.56
N ALA A 256 11.66 18.02 -9.70
CA ALA A 256 12.50 18.58 -8.66
C ALA A 256 12.56 20.10 -8.83
N ILE A 257 12.14 20.82 -7.80
CA ILE A 257 12.19 22.27 -7.72
C ILE A 257 13.33 22.65 -6.79
N VAL A 258 14.33 23.36 -7.32
CA VAL A 258 15.49 23.81 -6.56
C VAL A 258 15.39 25.31 -6.36
N HIS A 259 15.52 25.78 -5.11
CA HIS A 259 15.48 27.19 -4.77
C HIS A 259 16.61 27.58 -3.80
N ALA A 260 16.97 28.86 -3.78
CA ALA A 260 18.00 29.37 -2.89
C ALA A 260 17.52 29.40 -1.42
N SER A 261 18.28 28.81 -0.50
CA SER A 261 17.95 28.80 0.94
C SER A 261 18.50 30.03 1.69
N ARG A 262 19.42 30.76 1.05
CA ARG A 262 19.96 32.05 1.45
C ARG A 262 20.42 32.81 0.21
N ASP A 263 20.84 34.04 0.38
CA ASP A 263 21.45 34.78 -0.72
C ASP A 263 22.73 34.08 -1.20
N ILE A 264 22.83 33.91 -2.53
CA ILE A 264 23.95 33.24 -3.22
C ILE A 264 24.65 34.30 -4.08
N LYS A 265 25.96 34.43 -3.93
CA LYS A 265 26.75 35.39 -4.73
C LYS A 265 27.07 34.81 -6.11
N ALA A 266 27.26 35.68 -7.09
CA ALA A 266 27.78 35.28 -8.39
C ALA A 266 29.13 34.54 -8.23
N GLY A 267 29.27 33.41 -8.90
CA GLY A 267 30.44 32.52 -8.81
C GLY A 267 30.47 31.61 -7.58
N GLU A 268 29.47 31.68 -6.69
CA GLU A 268 29.36 30.76 -5.56
C GLU A 268 28.80 29.41 -6.02
N GLU A 269 29.36 28.31 -5.48
CA GLU A 269 28.92 26.95 -5.74
C GLU A 269 27.56 26.69 -5.08
N ILE A 270 26.60 26.19 -5.84
CA ILE A 270 25.28 25.77 -5.37
C ILE A 270 25.44 24.38 -4.74
N THR A 271 24.98 24.23 -3.49
CA THR A 271 25.18 23.02 -2.69
C THR A 271 23.93 22.59 -1.93
N PHE A 272 23.77 21.27 -1.78
CA PHE A 272 22.74 20.62 -0.97
C PHE A 272 23.32 20.01 0.30
N ALA A 273 22.46 19.78 1.28
CA ALA A 273 22.74 18.79 2.30
C ALA A 273 22.26 17.43 1.77
N TYR A 274 23.10 16.39 1.85
CA TYR A 274 22.74 15.01 1.48
C TYR A 274 22.14 14.24 2.67
N PHE A 275 22.41 14.73 3.88
CA PHE A 275 21.98 14.15 5.15
C PHE A 275 21.66 15.29 6.12
N ASP A 276 21.03 14.97 7.25
CA ASP A 276 20.58 15.97 8.20
C ASP A 276 21.73 16.80 8.79
N VAL A 277 21.65 18.11 8.59
CA VAL A 277 22.64 19.09 9.07
C VAL A 277 22.36 19.57 10.50
N LEU A 278 21.23 19.17 11.11
CA LEU A 278 20.91 19.41 12.52
C LEU A 278 21.45 18.33 13.47
N THR A 279 22.24 17.40 12.93
CA THR A 279 22.90 16.35 13.71
C THR A 279 24.35 16.71 14.04
N PRO A 280 24.92 16.08 15.09
CA PRO A 280 26.31 16.32 15.49
C PRO A 280 27.34 15.93 14.42
N LEU A 281 28.53 16.54 14.46
CA LEU A 281 29.64 16.32 13.51
C LEU A 281 30.03 14.84 13.34
N ILE A 282 30.10 14.06 14.41
CA ILE A 282 30.42 12.63 14.40
C ILE A 282 29.42 11.88 13.52
N LYS A 283 28.12 12.14 13.72
CA LYS A 283 27.05 11.54 12.91
C LYS A 283 27.10 12.00 11.46
N ARG A 284 27.41 13.28 11.21
CA ARG A 284 27.60 13.80 9.84
C ARG A 284 28.81 13.19 9.14
N ARG A 285 29.90 12.88 9.86
CA ARG A 285 31.08 12.19 9.32
C ARG A 285 30.81 10.71 9.06
N GLU A 286 30.07 10.03 9.94
CA GLU A 286 29.57 8.68 9.70
C GLU A 286 28.72 8.63 8.43
N ALA A 287 27.76 9.54 8.29
CA ALA A 287 26.91 9.63 7.10
C ALA A 287 27.73 9.92 5.82
N ALA A 288 28.68 10.85 5.85
CA ALA A 288 29.53 11.13 4.69
C ALA A 288 30.40 9.92 4.28
N ARG A 289 30.98 9.21 5.25
CA ARG A 289 31.76 7.98 4.98
C ARG A 289 30.92 6.85 4.42
N ALA A 290 29.68 6.71 4.88
CA ALA A 290 28.73 5.75 4.29
C ALA A 290 28.41 6.07 2.82
N TRP A 291 28.50 7.34 2.42
CA TRP A 291 28.37 7.81 1.03
C TRP A 291 29.72 7.80 0.26
N GLY A 292 30.80 7.31 0.85
CA GLY A 292 32.11 7.22 0.18
C GLY A 292 32.87 8.56 0.04
N PHE A 293 32.55 9.59 0.82
CA PHE A 293 33.29 10.87 0.76
C PHE A 293 33.55 11.51 2.13
N GLU A 294 34.49 12.45 2.17
CA GLU A 294 34.72 13.31 3.35
C GLU A 294 34.29 14.76 3.08
N CYS A 295 33.59 15.35 4.05
CA CYS A 295 33.13 16.74 3.95
C CYS A 295 34.16 17.70 4.56
N HIS A 296 34.77 18.54 3.72
CA HIS A 296 35.71 19.59 4.13
C HIS A 296 35.12 21.01 4.06
N CYS A 297 33.81 21.15 4.30
CA CYS A 297 33.19 22.48 4.33
C CYS A 297 33.61 23.30 5.56
N ASP A 298 33.49 24.64 5.49
CA ASP A 298 33.88 25.58 6.57
C ASP A 298 33.31 25.18 7.94
N ARG A 299 32.06 24.71 7.97
CA ARG A 299 31.41 24.20 9.18
C ARG A 299 32.10 22.96 9.76
N CYS A 300 32.34 21.93 8.94
CA CYS A 300 32.97 20.69 9.40
C CYS A 300 34.39 20.93 9.89
N VAL A 301 35.16 21.79 9.20
CA VAL A 301 36.52 22.16 9.60
C VAL A 301 36.51 22.91 10.93
N PHE A 302 35.58 23.85 11.12
CA PHE A 302 35.44 24.58 12.37
C PHE A 302 35.07 23.67 13.55
N GLU A 303 34.04 22.84 13.40
CA GLU A 303 33.58 21.94 14.48
C GLU A 303 34.61 20.86 14.84
N ALA A 304 35.47 20.49 13.89
CA ALA A 304 36.60 19.59 14.12
C ALA A 304 37.77 20.21 14.91
N GLY A 305 37.67 21.48 15.32
CA GLY A 305 38.73 22.18 16.04
C GLY A 305 39.75 22.89 15.14
N GLY A 306 39.43 23.12 13.86
CA GLY A 306 40.31 23.77 12.86
C GLY A 306 40.72 25.22 13.12
N GLY A 307 40.60 25.70 14.36
CA GLY A 307 41.11 27.00 14.82
C GLY A 307 41.40 27.09 16.32
N ASP A 308 41.02 26.10 17.13
CA ASP A 308 41.31 25.99 18.57
C ASP A 308 41.16 24.53 19.01
N ALA A 309 42.28 23.86 19.26
CA ALA A 309 42.31 22.43 19.60
C ALA A 309 41.68 22.14 20.97
N VAL A 310 41.73 23.09 21.91
CA VAL A 310 41.14 22.94 23.25
C VAL A 310 39.63 22.97 23.15
N LEU A 311 39.08 23.93 22.40
CA LEU A 311 37.64 24.00 22.12
C LEU A 311 37.17 22.75 21.36
N GLY A 312 37.93 22.26 20.37
CA GLY A 312 37.60 21.05 19.61
C GLY A 312 37.47 19.79 20.48
N GLN A 313 38.40 19.58 21.41
CA GLN A 313 38.35 18.43 22.32
C GLN A 313 37.14 18.51 23.27
N GLU A 314 36.84 19.70 23.79
CA GLU A 314 35.69 19.90 24.67
C GLU A 314 34.35 19.74 23.95
N LEU A 315 34.24 20.22 22.71
CA LEU A 315 33.07 20.02 21.86
C LEU A 315 32.85 18.53 21.55
N THR A 316 33.92 17.80 21.27
CA THR A 316 33.88 16.34 21.04
C THR A 316 33.36 15.61 22.28
N ASN A 317 33.76 16.03 23.49
CA ASN A 317 33.26 15.44 24.73
C ASN A 317 31.76 15.70 24.92
N LEU A 318 31.31 16.95 24.73
CA LEU A 318 29.88 17.31 24.81
C LEU A 318 29.04 16.55 23.75
N GLU A 319 29.62 16.36 22.57
CA GLU A 319 28.99 15.61 21.49
C GLU A 319 28.85 14.12 21.81
N ASN A 320 29.88 13.52 22.40
CA ASN A 320 29.82 12.14 22.89
C ASN A 320 28.78 11.97 24.01
N GLU A 321 28.63 12.95 24.91
CA GLU A 321 27.56 12.97 25.93
C GLU A 321 26.17 12.98 25.26
N LEU A 322 25.99 13.82 24.23
CA LEU A 322 24.74 13.91 23.44
C LEU A 322 24.41 12.60 22.72
N VAL A 323 25.38 12.01 22.01
CA VAL A 323 25.17 10.80 21.20
C VAL A 323 24.90 9.56 22.07
N ASN A 324 25.53 9.46 23.23
CA ASN A 324 25.34 8.33 24.15
C ASN A 324 24.10 8.46 25.06
N GLY A 325 23.34 9.57 24.96
CA GLY A 325 22.13 9.81 25.75
C GLY A 325 22.36 9.93 27.26
N ARG A 326 23.56 10.34 27.69
CA ARG A 326 23.90 10.45 29.12
C ARG A 326 23.82 11.90 29.59
N GLY A 327 22.94 12.20 30.56
CA GLY A 327 22.89 13.50 31.25
C GLY A 327 21.61 14.32 31.07
N ASP A 328 21.48 15.43 31.80
CA ASP A 328 20.38 16.39 31.69
C ASP A 328 20.61 17.29 30.45
N MET A 329 19.71 17.21 29.46
CA MET A 329 19.83 17.96 28.19
C MET A 329 19.90 19.48 28.41
N GLY A 330 19.23 20.01 29.44
CA GLY A 330 19.31 21.42 29.77
C GLY A 330 20.68 21.82 30.33
N GLU A 331 21.31 20.94 31.11
CA GLU A 331 22.69 21.13 31.59
C GLU A 331 23.69 21.13 30.42
N LEU A 332 23.51 20.22 29.46
CA LEU A 332 24.35 20.11 28.26
C LEU A 332 24.30 21.41 27.42
N VAL A 333 23.09 21.93 27.17
CA VAL A 333 22.89 23.19 26.43
C VAL A 333 23.54 24.38 27.16
N VAL A 334 23.38 24.46 28.48
CA VAL A 334 24.00 25.51 29.29
C VAL A 334 25.52 25.45 29.23
N ARG A 335 26.11 24.25 29.33
CA ARG A 335 27.56 24.05 29.19
C ARG A 335 28.03 24.48 27.80
N LEU A 336 27.31 24.13 26.74
CA LEU A 336 27.63 24.54 25.38
C LEU A 336 27.61 26.08 25.22
N GLU A 337 26.56 26.77 25.67
CA GLU A 337 26.46 28.23 25.62
C GLU A 337 27.53 28.92 26.48
N GLU A 338 27.87 28.37 27.65
CA GLU A 338 28.98 28.85 28.47
C GLU A 338 30.33 28.71 27.77
N LYS A 339 30.58 27.60 27.07
CA LYS A 339 31.81 27.38 26.31
C LYS A 339 31.89 28.31 25.11
N MET A 340 30.82 28.46 24.33
CA MET A 340 30.78 29.42 23.22
C MET A 340 31.07 30.86 23.67
N ARG A 341 30.58 31.24 24.86
CA ARG A 341 30.84 32.55 25.47
C ARG A 341 32.29 32.70 25.93
N LYS A 342 32.83 31.71 26.65
CA LYS A 342 34.21 31.72 27.16
C LYS A 342 35.25 31.75 26.03
N SER A 343 34.99 31.03 24.94
CA SER A 343 35.86 30.98 23.76
C SER A 343 35.57 32.07 22.72
N MET A 344 34.73 33.06 23.05
CA MET A 344 34.41 34.22 22.19
C MET A 344 34.04 33.83 20.74
N VAL A 345 33.24 32.77 20.56
CA VAL A 345 32.86 32.27 19.24
C VAL A 345 32.04 33.33 18.49
N LYS A 346 32.39 33.62 17.23
CA LYS A 346 31.65 34.56 16.37
C LYS A 346 30.20 34.12 16.18
N GLU A 347 29.26 35.06 16.08
CA GLU A 347 27.81 34.76 16.04
C GLU A 347 27.42 33.77 14.92
N ARG A 348 27.98 33.91 13.72
CA ARG A 348 27.77 32.95 12.61
C ARG A 348 28.18 31.52 12.96
N ARG A 349 29.28 31.35 13.70
CA ARG A 349 29.81 30.05 14.13
C ARG A 349 29.05 29.48 15.33
N LYS A 350 28.43 30.32 16.16
CA LYS A 350 27.47 29.85 17.18
C LYS A 350 26.27 29.16 16.53
N GLY A 351 25.80 29.68 15.40
CA GLY A 351 24.73 29.05 14.62
C GLY A 351 25.07 27.63 14.15
N PHE A 352 26.33 27.37 13.77
CA PHE A 352 26.79 26.01 13.43
C PHE A 352 26.72 25.04 14.62
N LEU A 353 27.18 25.47 15.80
CA LEU A 353 27.14 24.65 17.01
C LEU A 353 25.70 24.45 17.49
N ARG A 354 24.86 25.50 17.47
CA ARG A 354 23.42 25.38 17.80
C ARG A 354 22.70 24.43 16.85
N ALA A 355 23.08 24.40 15.56
CA ALA A 355 22.56 23.43 14.60
C ALA A 355 23.01 22.00 14.96
N SER A 356 24.27 21.77 15.28
CA SER A 356 24.78 20.42 15.64
C SER A 356 24.19 19.88 16.95
N PHE A 357 23.77 20.76 17.87
CA PHE A 357 23.15 20.41 19.14
C PHE A 357 21.63 20.66 19.15
N TRP A 358 21.00 20.80 17.97
CA TRP A 358 19.59 21.19 17.86
C TRP A 358 18.65 20.26 18.63
N ASN A 359 18.93 18.96 18.65
CA ASN A 359 18.14 17.99 19.43
C ASN A 359 18.11 18.31 20.93
N ALA A 360 19.23 18.78 21.50
CA ALA A 360 19.30 19.18 22.90
C ALA A 360 18.55 20.50 23.15
N TYR A 361 18.64 21.47 22.21
CA TYR A 361 17.86 22.71 22.27
C TYR A 361 16.35 22.45 22.16
N SER A 362 15.93 21.62 21.21
CA SER A 362 14.51 21.25 21.04
C SER A 362 13.99 20.58 22.31
N ALA A 363 14.69 19.55 22.81
CA ALA A 363 14.29 18.86 24.04
C ALA A 363 14.23 19.79 25.27
N LEU A 364 15.11 20.79 25.35
CA LEU A 364 15.06 21.81 26.39
C LEU A 364 13.81 22.69 26.24
N PHE A 365 13.55 23.26 25.06
CA PHE A 365 12.42 24.17 24.82
C PHE A 365 11.06 23.47 24.88
N ASP A 366 10.99 22.21 24.47
CA ASP A 366 9.76 21.41 24.48
C ASP A 366 9.41 20.90 25.90
N SER A 367 10.29 21.08 26.90
CA SER A 367 10.08 20.62 28.29
C SER A 367 9.92 21.77 29.29
N ASP A 368 8.70 21.97 29.80
CA ASP A 368 8.41 22.93 30.88
C ASP A 368 9.30 22.74 32.12
N LYS A 369 9.62 21.49 32.46
CA LYS A 369 10.47 21.15 33.61
C LYS A 369 11.90 21.64 33.40
N LEU A 370 12.46 21.43 32.22
CA LEU A 370 13.82 21.88 31.89
C LEU A 370 13.86 23.40 31.70
N MET A 371 12.85 24.01 31.09
CA MET A 371 12.74 25.46 30.96
C MET A 371 12.64 26.19 32.31
N ARG A 372 11.89 25.63 33.28
CA ARG A 372 11.86 26.19 34.65
C ARG A 372 13.22 26.10 35.35
N LYS A 373 13.96 24.99 35.13
CA LYS A 373 15.25 24.73 35.77
C LYS A 373 16.41 25.50 35.13
N TRP A 374 16.45 25.59 33.81
CA TRP A 374 17.60 26.07 33.03
C TRP A 374 17.31 27.28 32.13
N GLY A 375 16.05 27.62 31.88
CA GLY A 375 15.64 28.64 30.89
C GLY A 375 16.24 30.04 31.10
N ARG A 376 16.56 30.41 32.35
CA ARG A 376 17.23 31.71 32.64
C ARG A 376 18.71 31.76 32.19
N ARG A 377 19.33 30.61 31.91
CA ARG A 377 20.76 30.48 31.57
C ARG A 377 21.00 30.24 30.07
N VAL A 378 19.93 30.13 29.27
CA VAL A 378 20.00 29.89 27.83
C VAL A 378 19.32 31.03 27.05
N PRO A 379 19.71 31.31 25.80
CA PRO A 379 19.00 32.28 24.96
C PRO A 379 17.57 31.81 24.65
N GLY A 380 16.67 32.75 24.35
CA GLY A 380 15.29 32.42 23.98
C GLY A 380 15.17 31.64 22.67
N GLU A 381 14.17 30.77 22.56
CA GLU A 381 13.94 29.85 21.43
C GLU A 381 13.99 30.56 20.06
N ALA A 382 13.33 31.71 19.93
CA ALA A 382 13.32 32.48 18.67
C ALA A 382 14.70 32.99 18.24
N ALA A 383 15.56 33.37 19.20
CA ALA A 383 16.92 33.84 18.90
C ALA A 383 17.84 32.68 18.51
N VAL A 384 17.68 31.51 19.15
CA VAL A 384 18.39 30.29 18.78
C VAL A 384 17.97 29.83 17.38
N ALA A 385 16.66 29.83 17.10
CA ALA A 385 16.12 29.47 15.79
C ALA A 385 16.61 30.41 14.67
N GLU A 386 16.62 31.73 14.89
CA GLU A 386 17.14 32.71 13.92
C GLU A 386 18.65 32.49 13.65
N SER A 387 19.42 32.19 14.71
CA SER A 387 20.85 31.90 14.60
C SER A 387 21.14 30.63 13.79
N VAL A 388 20.35 29.57 13.99
CA VAL A 388 20.45 28.32 13.24
C VAL A 388 20.04 28.54 11.78
N ALA A 389 18.92 29.20 11.52
CA ALA A 389 18.46 29.50 10.17
C ALA A 389 19.45 30.38 9.38
N GLY A 390 20.11 31.33 10.03
CA GLY A 390 21.18 32.13 9.41
C GLY A 390 22.44 31.32 9.05
N ALA A 391 22.67 30.18 9.72
CA ALA A 391 23.84 29.34 9.53
C ALA A 391 23.64 28.22 8.50
N ILE A 392 22.46 27.59 8.47
CA ILE A 392 22.16 26.43 7.61
C ILE A 392 21.01 26.66 6.60
N GLY A 393 20.44 27.87 6.55
CA GLY A 393 19.25 28.19 5.76
C GLY A 393 17.93 27.80 6.44
N GLY A 394 16.81 28.00 5.76
CA GLY A 394 15.48 27.77 6.34
C GLY A 394 15.14 26.30 6.51
N ASN A 395 14.88 25.83 7.74
CA ASN A 395 14.52 24.44 8.06
C ASN A 395 13.14 24.41 8.75
N GLU A 396 12.29 23.43 8.45
CA GLU A 396 10.96 23.29 9.06
C GLU A 396 10.96 23.14 10.59
N SER A 397 11.86 22.35 11.19
CA SER A 397 11.92 22.20 12.66
C SER A 397 12.31 23.52 13.34
N VAL A 398 13.23 24.26 12.71
CA VAL A 398 13.66 25.60 13.13
C VAL A 398 12.54 26.63 12.95
N LEU A 399 11.78 26.53 11.85
CA LEU A 399 10.60 27.36 11.58
C LEU A 399 9.49 27.09 12.60
N LYS A 400 9.22 25.83 12.96
CA LYS A 400 8.29 25.43 14.03
C LYS A 400 8.67 26.05 15.37
N ALA A 401 9.93 25.90 15.77
CA ALA A 401 10.46 26.49 17.02
C ALA A 401 10.32 28.02 17.04
N MET A 402 10.57 28.69 15.91
CA MET A 402 10.39 30.13 15.80
C MET A 402 8.92 30.57 15.93
N LEU A 403 7.99 29.81 15.34
CA LEU A 403 6.55 30.07 15.43
C LEU A 403 6.05 29.91 16.88
N ARG A 404 6.47 28.86 17.60
CA ARG A 404 6.12 28.66 19.02
C ARG A 404 6.69 29.77 19.92
N GLY A 405 7.93 30.18 19.66
CA GLY A 405 8.56 31.28 20.38
C GLY A 405 7.87 32.64 20.16
N ALA A 406 7.17 32.83 19.04
CA ALA A 406 6.41 34.04 18.74
C ALA A 406 5.06 34.13 19.49
N ASP A 407 4.44 32.98 19.81
CA ASP A 407 3.16 32.91 20.54
C ASP A 407 3.33 33.05 22.07
N ASN A 408 4.49 32.70 22.62
CA ASN A 408 4.74 32.67 24.07
C ASN A 408 4.99 34.03 24.77
N GLY A 409 4.72 35.16 24.10
CA GLY A 409 4.31 36.41 24.75
C GLY A 409 5.21 37.06 25.81
N ASN A 410 6.50 36.72 25.91
CA ASN A 410 7.41 37.32 26.89
C ASN A 410 8.64 37.93 26.22
N GLY A 411 8.47 39.12 25.64
CA GLY A 411 9.55 39.95 25.11
C GLY A 411 9.03 41.09 24.25
N CYS A 412 9.21 42.31 24.71
CA CYS A 412 8.86 43.58 24.06
C CYS A 412 9.50 43.71 22.67
N GLY A 413 8.84 43.20 21.62
CA GLY A 413 9.25 43.31 20.23
C GLY A 413 8.04 43.59 19.34
N ASN A 414 8.21 44.47 18.36
CA ASN A 414 7.15 44.89 17.46
C ASN A 414 6.60 43.66 16.70
N ARG A 415 5.31 43.34 16.83
CA ARG A 415 4.68 42.13 16.26
C ARG A 415 4.93 41.98 14.75
N LEU A 416 5.04 43.11 14.05
CA LEU A 416 5.41 43.20 12.63
C LEU A 416 6.83 42.69 12.33
N GLU A 417 7.79 42.93 13.22
CA GLU A 417 9.19 42.53 13.07
C GLU A 417 9.36 41.02 13.25
N VAL A 418 8.65 40.43 14.21
CA VAL A 418 8.60 38.97 14.41
C VAL A 418 7.94 38.29 13.21
N GLU A 419 6.82 38.84 12.71
CA GLU A 419 6.17 38.35 11.49
C GLU A 419 7.07 38.41 10.25
N ASP A 420 7.84 39.48 10.07
CA ASP A 420 8.75 39.62 8.93
C ASP A 420 9.90 38.60 8.98
N LYS A 421 10.47 38.37 10.18
CA LYS A 421 11.49 37.35 10.39
C LYS A 421 10.98 35.93 10.14
N VAL A 422 9.75 35.61 10.57
CA VAL A 422 9.09 34.32 10.31
C VAL A 422 8.84 34.12 8.80
N VAL A 423 8.35 35.15 8.10
CA VAL A 423 8.14 35.10 6.64
C VAL A 423 9.46 34.91 5.90
N ARG A 424 10.55 35.53 6.37
CA ARG A 424 11.89 35.37 5.79
C ARG A 424 12.40 33.92 5.91
N ILE A 425 12.26 33.30 7.08
CA ILE A 425 12.64 31.89 7.26
C ILE A 425 11.70 30.97 6.46
N GLY A 426 10.39 31.25 6.44
CA GLY A 426 9.43 30.53 5.60
C GLY A 426 9.78 30.55 4.12
N ARG A 427 10.23 31.70 3.57
CA ARG A 427 10.74 31.80 2.19
C ARG A 427 12.02 31.01 1.95
N ALA A 428 12.90 30.94 2.95
CA ALA A 428 14.11 30.13 2.88
C ALA A 428 13.85 28.62 2.98
N THR A 429 12.72 28.22 3.58
CA THR A 429 12.28 26.83 3.73
C THR A 429 11.46 26.35 2.52
N TYR A 430 10.54 27.18 2.00
CA TYR A 430 9.55 26.80 0.99
C TYR A 430 9.68 27.54 -0.36
N GLY A 431 10.64 28.46 -0.48
CA GLY A 431 10.82 29.30 -1.67
C GLY A 431 9.81 30.44 -1.81
N LYS A 432 9.99 31.30 -2.82
CA LYS A 432 9.06 32.39 -3.21
C LYS A 432 7.82 31.87 -3.96
N ILE A 433 7.71 30.56 -4.11
CA ILE A 433 6.70 29.85 -4.91
C ILE A 433 5.33 29.85 -4.20
N VAL A 434 5.32 30.14 -2.90
CA VAL A 434 4.12 30.30 -2.08
C VAL A 434 4.00 31.77 -1.66
N LYS A 435 2.92 32.45 -2.04
CA LYS A 435 2.70 33.86 -1.63
C LYS A 435 2.49 33.97 -0.12
N ARG A 436 2.69 35.18 0.41
CA ARG A 436 2.61 35.51 1.86
C ARG A 436 1.32 35.01 2.53
N GLN A 437 0.19 35.02 1.81
CA GLN A 437 -1.10 34.57 2.33
C GLN A 437 -1.17 33.03 2.50
N ALA A 438 -0.63 32.26 1.55
CA ALA A 438 -0.57 30.80 1.64
C ALA A 438 0.51 30.32 2.62
N MET A 439 1.62 31.05 2.78
CA MET A 439 2.60 30.75 3.84
C MET A 439 1.98 30.82 5.24
N ARG A 440 1.02 31.73 5.48
CA ARG A 440 0.28 31.79 6.75
C ARG A 440 -0.61 30.56 6.98
N ALA A 441 -1.18 29.99 5.92
CA ALA A 441 -1.94 28.74 6.01
C ALA A 441 -1.02 27.55 6.29
N LEU A 442 0.15 27.50 5.66
CA LEU A 442 1.19 26.51 5.97
C LEU A 442 1.61 26.60 7.44
N PHE A 443 1.92 27.80 7.96
CA PHE A 443 2.31 27.96 9.37
C PHE A 443 1.26 27.42 10.34
N ARG A 444 -0.04 27.58 10.05
CA ARG A 444 -1.12 26.99 10.86
C ARG A 444 -1.11 25.47 10.80
N LEU A 445 -0.99 24.88 9.62
CA LEU A 445 -0.85 23.43 9.45
C LEU A 445 0.40 22.89 10.17
N THR A 446 1.47 23.69 10.22
CA THR A 446 2.75 23.33 10.84
C THR A 446 2.69 23.37 12.38
N LEU A 447 1.78 24.18 12.95
CA LEU A 447 1.52 24.35 14.39
C LEU A 447 0.42 23.41 14.92
N ASP A 448 -0.61 23.14 14.12
CA ASP A 448 -1.76 22.31 14.49
C ASP A 448 -1.44 20.80 14.55
N GLY A 449 -0.26 20.40 14.05
CA GLY A 449 0.22 19.01 14.02
C GLY A 449 0.45 18.34 15.39
N ASP A 450 0.46 19.09 16.49
CA ASP A 450 0.67 18.51 17.84
C ASP A 450 -0.32 18.97 18.93
N ILE A 451 -1.25 19.92 18.70
CA ILE A 451 -2.02 20.51 19.82
C ILE A 451 -3.56 20.61 19.63
N VAL A 452 -4.16 20.39 18.46
CA VAL A 452 -5.61 20.71 18.31
C VAL A 452 -6.59 19.54 18.48
N ILE A 453 -6.13 18.29 18.64
CA ILE A 453 -7.05 17.15 18.79
C ILE A 453 -7.27 16.71 20.25
N LYS A 454 -6.31 16.96 21.16
CA LYS A 454 -6.46 16.52 22.57
C LYS A 454 -7.30 17.45 23.46
N ASP A 455 -7.24 18.77 23.25
CA ASP A 455 -7.81 19.73 24.22
C ASP A 455 -9.23 20.23 23.90
N ARG A 456 -9.71 20.05 22.67
CA ARG A 456 -11.12 20.33 22.32
C ARG A 456 -12.05 19.13 22.51
N ILE A 457 -11.51 17.91 22.53
CA ILE A 457 -12.29 16.69 22.77
C ILE A 457 -12.49 16.46 24.28
N SER A 458 -11.51 16.81 25.12
CA SER A 458 -11.61 16.69 26.59
C SER A 458 -12.66 17.63 27.21
N THR A 459 -12.74 18.89 26.73
CA THR A 459 -13.67 19.89 27.29
C THR A 459 -15.10 19.71 26.76
N PHE A 460 -15.30 19.19 25.55
CA PHE A 460 -16.64 18.89 25.03
C PHE A 460 -17.25 17.62 25.67
N ILE A 461 -16.41 16.64 26.01
CA ILE A 461 -16.84 15.41 26.69
C ILE A 461 -17.11 15.65 28.18
N LYS A 462 -16.40 16.56 28.85
CA LYS A 462 -16.66 16.89 30.27
C LYS A 462 -17.95 17.67 30.50
N THR A 463 -18.39 18.51 29.55
CA THR A 463 -19.64 19.26 29.71
C THR A 463 -20.89 18.45 29.37
N SER A 464 -20.77 17.39 28.56
CA SER A 464 -21.93 16.60 28.11
C SER A 464 -22.24 15.35 28.97
N VAL A 465 -21.32 14.95 29.86
CA VAL A 465 -21.48 13.75 30.71
C VAL A 465 -22.01 14.08 32.12
N THR A 466 -21.93 15.34 32.56
CA THR A 466 -22.47 15.75 33.87
C THR A 466 -23.99 16.02 33.84
N GLU A 467 -24.58 16.32 32.69
CA GLU A 467 -26.03 16.57 32.58
C GLU A 467 -26.87 15.30 32.29
N ILE A 468 -26.26 14.22 31.78
CA ILE A 468 -26.98 12.98 31.47
C ILE A 468 -27.01 12.02 32.67
N THR A 469 -26.07 12.14 33.60
CA THR A 469 -25.98 11.25 34.77
C THR A 469 -26.97 11.62 35.89
N THR A 470 -27.57 12.81 35.86
CA THR A 470 -28.56 13.28 36.86
C THR A 470 -30.03 13.02 36.45
N LEU A 471 -30.27 12.46 35.26
CA LEU A 471 -31.62 12.19 34.73
C LEU A 471 -32.02 10.70 34.71
N ILE A 472 -31.12 9.79 35.12
CA ILE A 472 -31.35 8.34 35.09
C ILE A 472 -31.43 7.68 36.48
N TYR A 473 -31.18 8.43 37.56
CA TYR A 473 -31.34 7.92 38.94
C TYR A 473 -32.24 8.83 39.78
N THR A 474 -33.56 8.68 39.64
CA THR A 474 -34.49 8.99 40.73
C THR A 474 -35.58 7.92 40.79
N GLU A 475 -35.54 7.10 41.84
CA GLU A 475 -36.69 6.32 42.32
C GLU A 475 -37.81 7.29 42.72
N PRO A 476 -39.00 7.20 42.11
CA PRO A 476 -40.17 6.86 42.93
C PRO A 476 -41.29 6.10 42.18
N PHE A 477 -41.06 5.54 40.98
CA PHE A 477 -42.13 4.88 40.22
C PHE A 477 -42.31 3.38 40.53
N MET A 478 -41.29 2.69 41.04
CA MET A 478 -41.34 1.25 41.35
C MET A 478 -41.90 0.94 42.75
N ASN A 479 -41.80 1.86 43.72
CA ASN A 479 -42.30 1.63 45.08
C ASN A 479 -43.83 1.80 45.18
N SER A 480 -44.45 2.59 44.29
CA SER A 480 -45.92 2.75 44.24
C SER A 480 -46.65 1.55 43.64
N LEU A 481 -45.95 0.66 42.90
CA LEU A 481 -46.54 -0.50 42.23
C LEU A 481 -46.47 -1.78 43.07
N MET A 482 -45.67 -1.79 44.15
CA MET A 482 -45.52 -2.94 45.05
C MET A 482 -46.38 -2.85 46.31
N GLU A 483 -46.87 -1.67 46.70
CA GLU A 483 -47.76 -1.50 47.86
C GLU A 483 -49.24 -1.79 47.57
N GLU A 484 -49.70 -1.74 46.31
CA GLU A 484 -51.08 -2.12 45.95
C GLU A 484 -51.29 -3.64 45.73
N ALA A 485 -50.22 -4.44 45.77
CA ALA A 485 -50.29 -5.88 45.50
C ALA A 485 -50.50 -6.75 46.77
N HIS A 486 -50.48 -6.17 47.97
CA HIS A 486 -50.53 -6.92 49.24
C HIS A 486 -51.84 -6.82 50.03
N ALA A 487 -52.88 -6.16 49.52
CA ALA A 487 -54.16 -6.07 50.21
C ALA A 487 -55.35 -6.31 49.28
N MET A 488 -55.70 -7.59 49.01
CA MET A 488 -57.09 -8.10 49.04
C MET A 488 -57.20 -9.58 48.62
N PRO A 489 -58.22 -10.31 49.11
CA PRO A 489 -58.22 -11.76 49.18
C PRO A 489 -58.80 -12.48 47.95
N VAL A 490 -58.43 -13.75 47.86
CA VAL A 490 -58.93 -14.79 46.96
C VAL A 490 -60.45 -14.86 46.98
N THR A 491 -61.11 -14.58 45.84
CA THR A 491 -62.17 -15.40 45.21
C THR A 491 -62.81 -14.66 44.03
N SER A 492 -63.08 -15.43 42.97
CA SER A 492 -64.02 -15.18 41.87
C SER A 492 -63.52 -14.40 40.63
N PHE A 493 -63.65 -15.09 39.48
CA PHE A 493 -63.60 -14.65 38.09
C PHE A 493 -62.25 -14.21 37.49
N PHE A 494 -61.67 -15.10 36.66
CA PHE A 494 -60.78 -14.74 35.55
C PHE A 494 -61.45 -13.65 34.70
N PRO A 495 -60.90 -12.42 34.59
CA PRO A 495 -61.52 -11.42 33.72
C PRO A 495 -60.81 -11.40 32.37
N LEU A 496 -61.60 -11.30 31.29
CA LEU A 496 -61.19 -10.95 29.93
C LEU A 496 -60.39 -9.64 29.81
N ALA A 497 -60.08 -8.95 30.92
CA ALA A 497 -59.40 -7.66 31.00
C ALA A 497 -57.91 -7.68 30.59
N GLY A 498 -57.25 -8.84 30.57
CA GLY A 498 -55.88 -8.97 30.03
C GLY A 498 -55.83 -9.06 28.50
N ILE A 499 -56.89 -9.61 27.90
CA ILE A 499 -56.95 -9.86 26.45
C ILE A 499 -57.06 -8.53 25.69
N HIS A 500 -57.82 -7.55 26.19
CA HIS A 500 -57.91 -6.24 25.53
C HIS A 500 -56.59 -5.46 25.56
N LYS A 501 -55.77 -5.59 26.62
CA LYS A 501 -54.43 -4.99 26.68
C LYS A 501 -53.47 -5.68 25.72
N LEU A 502 -53.51 -7.01 25.64
CA LEU A 502 -52.72 -7.78 24.68
C LEU A 502 -53.15 -7.51 23.23
N ILE A 503 -54.46 -7.38 22.96
CA ILE A 503 -55.01 -7.00 21.65
C ILE A 503 -54.62 -5.56 21.31
N ALA A 504 -54.67 -4.62 22.26
CA ALA A 504 -54.25 -3.24 22.01
C ALA A 504 -52.75 -3.15 21.72
N ILE A 505 -51.90 -3.83 22.48
CA ILE A 505 -50.46 -3.95 22.20
C ILE A 505 -50.24 -4.60 20.83
N PHE A 506 -50.97 -5.68 20.52
CA PHE A 506 -50.89 -6.35 19.22
C PHE A 506 -51.31 -5.43 18.06
N LEU A 507 -52.38 -4.64 18.21
CA LEU A 507 -52.86 -3.70 17.21
C LEU A 507 -51.90 -2.50 17.03
N VAL A 508 -51.28 -2.02 18.10
CA VAL A 508 -50.24 -0.98 18.04
C VAL A 508 -49.00 -1.51 17.34
N VAL A 509 -48.55 -2.72 17.69
CA VAL A 509 -47.41 -3.38 17.02
C VAL A 509 -47.75 -3.66 15.55
N LEU A 510 -48.97 -4.12 15.24
CA LEU A 510 -49.43 -4.38 13.88
C LEU A 510 -49.52 -3.09 13.06
N SER A 511 -50.10 -2.02 13.62
CA SER A 511 -50.16 -0.70 13.00
C SER A 511 -48.76 -0.15 12.74
N TRP A 512 -47.86 -0.25 13.72
CA TRP A 512 -46.46 0.13 13.58
C TRP A 512 -45.73 -0.71 12.51
N ILE A 513 -45.95 -2.02 12.46
CA ILE A 513 -45.42 -2.90 11.39
C ILE A 513 -45.96 -2.48 10.03
N LEU A 514 -47.25 -2.14 9.91
CA LEU A 514 -47.87 -1.74 8.64
C LEU A 514 -47.35 -0.36 8.18
N VAL A 515 -47.24 0.61 9.09
CA VAL A 515 -46.66 1.95 8.82
C VAL A 515 -45.18 1.80 8.44
N HIS A 516 -44.41 0.99 9.16
CA HIS A 516 -43.01 0.73 8.84
C HIS A 516 -42.87 0.04 7.48
N LYS A 517 -43.67 -1.01 7.22
CA LYS A 517 -43.71 -1.71 5.93
C LYS A 517 -44.11 -0.79 4.78
N TRP A 518 -44.96 0.21 5.02
CA TRP A 518 -45.29 1.24 4.05
C TRP A 518 -44.14 2.22 3.82
N SER A 519 -43.47 2.68 4.89
CA SER A 519 -42.26 3.52 4.83
C SER A 519 -41.11 2.84 4.05
N LEU A 520 -40.95 1.52 4.23
CA LEU A 520 -39.94 0.70 3.54
C LEU A 520 -40.16 0.55 2.02
N ARG A 521 -41.32 0.96 1.46
CA ARG A 521 -41.59 0.81 0.01
C ARG A 521 -40.69 1.69 -0.86
N ASN A 522 -40.16 2.79 -0.31
CA ASN A 522 -39.37 3.78 -1.04
C ASN A 522 -37.88 3.83 -0.60
N GLN A 523 -37.43 2.91 0.26
CA GLN A 523 -36.04 2.90 0.74
C GLN A 523 -35.09 2.30 -0.31
N LYS A 524 -33.94 2.93 -0.51
CA LYS A 524 -32.85 2.40 -1.34
C LYS A 524 -32.03 1.41 -0.51
N GLY A 525 -31.99 0.14 -0.92
CA GLY A 525 -31.25 -0.93 -0.26
C GLY A 525 -32.14 -2.00 0.42
N PRO A 526 -31.54 -2.94 1.17
CA PRO A 526 -32.27 -3.99 1.89
C PRO A 526 -33.27 -3.45 2.90
N ARG A 527 -34.32 -4.23 3.18
CA ARG A 527 -35.39 -3.86 4.12
C ARG A 527 -34.88 -3.96 5.56
N SER A 528 -34.57 -2.80 6.14
CA SER A 528 -34.16 -2.68 7.54
C SER A 528 -35.36 -2.58 8.49
N TRP A 529 -35.38 -3.41 9.52
CA TRP A 529 -36.35 -3.36 10.61
C TRP A 529 -35.73 -2.64 11.83
N PRO A 530 -36.54 -1.98 12.67
CA PRO A 530 -36.01 -1.33 13.86
C PRO A 530 -35.38 -2.36 14.81
N ILE A 531 -34.25 -2.00 15.42
CA ILE A 531 -33.42 -2.84 16.32
C ILE A 531 -32.70 -4.00 15.60
N ILE A 532 -33.39 -4.77 14.77
CA ILE A 532 -32.82 -5.96 14.12
C ILE A 532 -32.20 -5.68 12.74
N GLY A 533 -32.31 -4.46 12.22
CA GLY A 533 -31.74 -4.06 10.93
C GLY A 533 -32.23 -4.92 9.76
N ALA A 534 -31.37 -5.16 8.79
CA ALA A 534 -31.66 -5.98 7.61
C ALA A 534 -31.48 -7.50 7.86
N THR A 535 -31.25 -7.93 9.11
CA THR A 535 -30.97 -9.33 9.48
C THR A 535 -31.97 -10.31 8.88
N VAL A 536 -33.28 -10.00 8.93
CA VAL A 536 -34.32 -10.92 8.41
C VAL A 536 -34.20 -11.14 6.90
N GLU A 537 -33.92 -10.08 6.14
CA GLU A 537 -33.75 -10.20 4.69
C GLU A 537 -32.45 -10.94 4.36
N GLN A 538 -31.37 -10.65 5.09
CA GLN A 538 -30.08 -11.29 4.89
C GLN A 538 -30.14 -12.79 5.23
N LEU A 539 -30.80 -13.18 6.33
CA LEU A 539 -31.01 -14.59 6.70
C LEU A 539 -31.82 -15.35 5.66
N LYS A 540 -32.90 -14.76 5.14
CA LYS A 540 -33.71 -15.38 4.06
C LYS A 540 -32.91 -15.63 2.79
N ASN A 541 -31.99 -14.73 2.47
CA ASN A 541 -31.16 -14.80 1.27
C ASN A 541 -29.77 -15.38 1.53
N TYR A 542 -29.46 -15.89 2.75
CA TYR A 542 -28.11 -16.33 3.10
C TYR A 542 -27.59 -17.38 2.11
N HIS A 543 -28.39 -18.41 1.81
CA HIS A 543 -28.06 -19.47 0.85
C HIS A 543 -27.73 -18.96 -0.57
N ARG A 544 -28.13 -17.73 -0.91
CA ARG A 544 -27.90 -17.06 -2.20
C ARG A 544 -27.28 -15.67 -2.03
N MET A 545 -26.47 -15.45 -0.97
CA MET A 545 -26.06 -14.10 -0.57
C MET A 545 -25.23 -13.36 -1.64
N HIS A 546 -24.38 -14.07 -2.38
CA HIS A 546 -23.60 -13.47 -3.45
C HIS A 546 -24.48 -12.98 -4.62
N ASP A 547 -25.43 -13.79 -5.09
CA ASP A 547 -26.39 -13.39 -6.13
C ASP A 547 -27.31 -12.24 -5.65
N TRP A 548 -27.75 -12.31 -4.39
CA TRP A 548 -28.54 -11.26 -3.77
C TRP A 548 -27.81 -9.91 -3.75
N LEU A 549 -26.50 -9.88 -3.49
CA LEU A 549 -25.70 -8.66 -3.60
C LEU A 549 -25.51 -8.20 -5.04
N VAL A 550 -25.42 -9.10 -6.02
CA VAL A 550 -25.39 -8.73 -7.45
C VAL A 550 -26.66 -7.95 -7.83
N GLU A 551 -27.84 -8.40 -7.36
CA GLU A 551 -29.12 -7.71 -7.62
C GLU A 551 -29.16 -6.27 -7.09
N TYR A 552 -28.54 -6.02 -5.94
CA TYR A 552 -28.46 -4.66 -5.39
C TYR A 552 -27.34 -3.84 -6.03
N LEU A 553 -26.14 -4.41 -6.19
CA LEU A 553 -24.97 -3.69 -6.69
C LEU A 553 -25.08 -3.32 -8.17
N SER A 554 -25.85 -4.09 -8.94
CA SER A 554 -26.21 -3.72 -10.32
C SER A 554 -27.09 -2.47 -10.41
N LYS A 555 -27.87 -2.16 -9.37
CA LYS A 555 -28.74 -0.97 -9.28
C LYS A 555 -28.07 0.20 -8.56
N TYR A 556 -27.32 -0.12 -7.52
CA TYR A 556 -26.69 0.84 -6.60
C TYR A 556 -25.23 0.43 -6.43
N ARG A 557 -24.28 1.18 -7.00
CA ARG A 557 -22.84 0.84 -6.97
C ARG A 557 -22.27 0.58 -5.56
N THR A 558 -22.94 1.11 -4.54
CA THR A 558 -22.69 0.92 -3.12
C THR A 558 -24.02 0.69 -2.39
N VAL A 559 -24.02 -0.21 -1.41
CA VAL A 559 -25.20 -0.62 -0.63
C VAL A 559 -24.83 -0.70 0.84
N THR A 560 -25.50 0.07 1.69
CA THR A 560 -25.34 -0.02 3.15
C THR A 560 -26.44 -0.87 3.77
N VAL A 561 -26.04 -1.76 4.67
CA VAL A 561 -26.87 -2.76 5.33
C VAL A 561 -26.67 -2.62 6.83
N ASP A 562 -27.66 -2.02 7.49
CA ASP A 562 -27.65 -1.86 8.94
C ASP A 562 -27.95 -3.20 9.61
N MET A 563 -27.13 -3.61 10.56
CA MET A 563 -27.27 -4.83 11.34
C MET A 563 -27.36 -4.50 12.83
N PRO A 564 -27.78 -5.45 13.68
CA PRO A 564 -27.75 -5.25 15.12
C PRO A 564 -26.30 -4.93 15.55
N PHE A 565 -26.10 -3.76 16.15
CA PHE A 565 -24.82 -3.32 16.72
C PHE A 565 -23.68 -3.03 15.71
N THR A 566 -23.89 -3.16 14.41
CA THR A 566 -22.87 -2.86 13.38
C THR A 566 -23.50 -2.48 12.03
N SER A 567 -22.72 -1.94 11.11
CA SER A 567 -23.16 -1.63 9.74
C SER A 567 -22.22 -2.27 8.72
N TYR A 568 -22.79 -2.87 7.67
CA TYR A 568 -22.03 -3.43 6.55
C TYR A 568 -22.27 -2.57 5.30
N THR A 569 -21.22 -1.98 4.75
CA THR A 569 -21.27 -1.25 3.48
C THR A 569 -20.63 -2.11 2.39
N TYR A 570 -21.42 -2.57 1.42
CA TYR A 570 -20.94 -3.35 0.28
C TYR A 570 -20.64 -2.43 -0.91
N ILE A 571 -19.47 -2.60 -1.52
CA ILE A 571 -19.00 -1.79 -2.65
C ILE A 571 -18.62 -2.66 -3.86
N ALA A 572 -18.87 -2.14 -5.07
CA ALA A 572 -18.43 -2.78 -6.31
C ALA A 572 -17.84 -1.80 -7.35
N ASP A 573 -17.73 -0.52 -7.02
CA ASP A 573 -17.06 0.48 -7.86
C ASP A 573 -15.53 0.42 -7.65
N PRO A 574 -14.72 0.20 -8.71
CA PRO A 574 -13.26 0.16 -8.62
C PRO A 574 -12.63 1.37 -7.93
N VAL A 575 -13.23 2.56 -8.04
CA VAL A 575 -12.70 3.79 -7.43
C VAL A 575 -12.82 3.72 -5.89
N ASN A 576 -13.97 3.23 -5.38
CA ASN A 576 -14.14 3.01 -3.95
C ASN A 576 -13.20 1.91 -3.43
N VAL A 577 -12.97 0.87 -4.24
CA VAL A 577 -12.05 -0.22 -3.88
C VAL A 577 -10.60 0.28 -3.82
N GLU A 578 -10.16 1.12 -4.77
CA GLU A 578 -8.84 1.75 -4.71
C GLU A 578 -8.69 2.65 -3.48
N HIS A 579 -9.73 3.42 -3.14
CA HIS A 579 -9.73 4.23 -1.91
C HIS A 579 -9.50 3.37 -0.67
N VAL A 580 -10.26 2.28 -0.52
CA VAL A 580 -10.18 1.37 0.62
C VAL A 580 -8.85 0.60 0.69
N LEU A 581 -8.35 0.12 -0.45
CA LEU A 581 -7.19 -0.77 -0.48
C LEU A 581 -5.84 -0.05 -0.65
N LYS A 582 -5.84 1.22 -1.04
CA LYS A 582 -4.60 1.96 -1.35
C LYS A 582 -4.62 3.38 -0.80
N THR A 583 -5.60 4.21 -1.15
CA THR A 583 -5.56 5.65 -0.84
C THR A 583 -5.68 5.94 0.67
N ASN A 584 -6.58 5.24 1.37
CA ASN A 584 -6.80 5.38 2.81
C ASN A 584 -6.64 4.04 3.55
N PHE A 585 -5.60 3.27 3.18
CA PHE A 585 -5.39 1.90 3.63
C PHE A 585 -5.36 1.73 5.16
N THR A 586 -4.78 2.69 5.89
CA THR A 586 -4.66 2.64 7.36
C THR A 586 -6.01 2.73 8.07
N ASN A 587 -6.99 3.42 7.49
CA ASN A 587 -8.35 3.52 8.03
C ASN A 587 -9.17 2.23 7.85
N TYR A 588 -8.72 1.32 6.98
CA TYR A 588 -9.43 0.09 6.61
C TYR A 588 -8.65 -1.20 6.94
N PRO A 589 -8.32 -1.46 8.22
CA PRO A 589 -7.72 -2.71 8.66
C PRO A 589 -8.71 -3.88 8.51
N LYS A 590 -8.31 -5.11 8.87
CA LYS A 590 -9.29 -6.19 9.05
C LYS A 590 -10.23 -5.86 10.22
N GLY A 591 -9.68 -5.33 11.30
CA GLY A 591 -10.44 -4.76 12.43
C GLY A 591 -10.96 -5.81 13.41
N GLU A 592 -11.35 -5.34 14.60
CA GLU A 592 -11.68 -6.20 15.75
C GLU A 592 -12.88 -7.12 15.50
N VAL A 593 -13.90 -6.64 14.77
CA VAL A 593 -15.10 -7.43 14.50
C VAL A 593 -14.77 -8.66 13.66
N TYR A 594 -14.06 -8.47 12.53
CA TYR A 594 -13.60 -9.56 11.68
C TYR A 594 -12.70 -10.52 12.45
N ARG A 595 -11.74 -9.96 13.21
CA ARG A 595 -10.83 -10.73 14.05
C ARG A 595 -11.59 -11.60 15.04
N SER A 596 -12.61 -11.06 15.71
CA SER A 596 -13.42 -11.82 16.67
C SER A 596 -14.15 -13.02 16.07
N TYR A 597 -14.51 -12.96 14.78
CA TYR A 597 -15.17 -14.06 14.08
C TYR A 597 -14.18 -15.11 13.60
N MET A 598 -13.02 -14.68 13.08
CA MET A 598 -12.05 -15.54 12.43
C MET A 598 -10.93 -16.04 13.36
N ASP A 599 -10.76 -15.49 14.55
CA ASP A 599 -9.68 -15.80 15.51
C ASP A 599 -9.52 -17.31 15.75
N VAL A 600 -10.63 -18.04 15.91
CA VAL A 600 -10.57 -19.49 16.18
C VAL A 600 -9.98 -20.29 15.02
N LEU A 601 -10.17 -19.83 13.79
CA LEU A 601 -9.68 -20.50 12.58
C LEU A 601 -8.31 -19.99 12.19
N LEU A 602 -8.16 -18.67 12.03
CA LEU A 602 -6.97 -18.04 11.47
C LEU A 602 -5.92 -17.62 12.51
N GLY A 603 -6.30 -17.55 13.80
CA GLY A 603 -5.44 -17.08 14.89
C GLY A 603 -4.82 -15.72 14.59
N ASP A 604 -3.52 -15.61 14.88
CA ASP A 604 -2.69 -14.43 14.60
C ASP A 604 -2.03 -14.46 13.22
N GLY A 605 -2.49 -15.33 12.32
CA GLY A 605 -1.93 -15.48 10.99
C GLY A 605 -2.21 -14.32 10.04
N ILE A 606 -1.54 -14.36 8.88
CA ILE A 606 -1.40 -13.24 7.94
C ILE A 606 -2.73 -12.69 7.40
N PHE A 607 -3.79 -13.50 7.39
CA PHE A 607 -5.13 -13.08 6.95
C PHE A 607 -5.93 -12.33 8.01
N ASN A 608 -5.56 -12.48 9.28
CA ASN A 608 -6.25 -11.91 10.44
C ASN A 608 -5.42 -10.85 11.17
N ALA A 609 -4.11 -10.79 10.90
CA ALA A 609 -3.20 -9.80 11.45
C ALA A 609 -3.37 -8.41 10.79
N ASP A 610 -3.15 -7.38 11.60
CA ASP A 610 -3.07 -5.96 11.21
C ASP A 610 -1.74 -5.35 11.71
N GLY A 611 -1.43 -4.13 11.25
CA GLY A 611 -0.28 -3.35 11.73
C GLY A 611 1.08 -4.04 11.53
N GLU A 612 1.95 -3.91 12.53
CA GLU A 612 3.33 -4.40 12.51
C GLU A 612 3.41 -5.93 12.40
N MET A 613 2.54 -6.66 13.11
CA MET A 613 2.52 -8.13 13.08
C MET A 613 2.25 -8.65 11.67
N TRP A 614 1.26 -8.07 10.98
CA TRP A 614 1.00 -8.39 9.58
C TRP A 614 2.19 -8.05 8.69
N ARG A 615 2.78 -6.87 8.88
CA ARG A 615 3.92 -6.40 8.07
C ARG A 615 5.12 -7.34 8.19
N LYS A 616 5.45 -7.80 9.41
CA LYS A 616 6.52 -8.77 9.68
C LYS A 616 6.26 -10.11 8.99
N GLN A 617 5.07 -10.69 9.17
CA GLN A 617 4.68 -11.95 8.51
C GLN A 617 4.70 -11.83 6.98
N ARG A 618 4.16 -10.71 6.45
CA ARG A 618 4.09 -10.43 5.01
C ARG A 618 5.48 -10.27 4.39
N LYS A 619 6.41 -9.61 5.09
CA LYS A 619 7.80 -9.45 4.68
C LYS A 619 8.51 -10.80 4.60
N THR A 620 8.48 -11.59 5.68
CA THR A 620 9.09 -12.93 5.72
C THR A 620 8.56 -13.82 4.60
N ALA A 621 7.23 -13.88 4.44
CA ALA A 621 6.61 -14.68 3.41
C ALA A 621 6.96 -14.17 1.99
N SER A 622 7.01 -12.86 1.76
CA SER A 622 7.34 -12.31 0.44
C SER A 622 8.73 -12.69 -0.06
N PHE A 623 9.70 -12.79 0.84
CA PHE A 623 11.05 -13.24 0.51
C PHE A 623 11.09 -14.69 0.03
N GLU A 624 10.21 -15.55 0.54
CA GLU A 624 10.04 -16.93 0.06
C GLU A 624 9.43 -17.01 -1.32
N PHE A 625 8.29 -16.34 -1.53
CA PHE A 625 7.58 -16.36 -2.80
C PHE A 625 8.37 -15.69 -3.93
N ALA A 626 9.27 -14.77 -3.62
CA ALA A 626 10.19 -14.17 -4.60
C ALA A 626 11.37 -15.08 -4.98
N SER A 627 11.63 -16.16 -4.22
CA SER A 627 12.81 -16.99 -4.44
C SER A 627 12.65 -17.89 -5.68
N LYS A 628 13.70 -17.93 -6.51
CA LYS A 628 13.79 -18.85 -7.66
C LYS A 628 13.70 -20.31 -7.20
N ASN A 629 14.30 -20.64 -6.05
CA ASN A 629 14.29 -22.00 -5.50
C ASN A 629 12.88 -22.50 -5.20
N LEU A 630 12.03 -21.70 -4.55
CA LEU A 630 10.65 -22.09 -4.26
C LEU A 630 9.86 -22.24 -5.55
N ARG A 631 10.04 -21.35 -6.53
CA ARG A 631 9.37 -21.42 -7.83
C ARG A 631 9.73 -22.69 -8.61
N ASP A 632 11.01 -23.00 -8.72
CA ASP A 632 11.51 -24.16 -9.46
C ASP A 632 11.06 -25.46 -8.76
N PHE A 633 11.12 -25.50 -7.42
CA PHE A 633 10.60 -26.62 -6.62
C PHE A 633 9.09 -26.78 -6.77
N SER A 634 8.32 -25.69 -6.71
CA SER A 634 6.86 -25.69 -6.91
C SER A 634 6.49 -26.23 -8.29
N THR A 635 7.23 -25.84 -9.32
CA THR A 635 7.01 -26.33 -10.70
C THR A 635 7.13 -27.85 -10.78
N VAL A 636 8.14 -28.44 -10.13
CA VAL A 636 8.32 -29.89 -10.08
C VAL A 636 7.18 -30.56 -9.32
N VAL A 637 6.86 -30.06 -8.13
CA VAL A 637 5.82 -30.63 -7.27
C VAL A 637 4.44 -30.55 -7.93
N PHE A 638 4.08 -29.40 -8.51
CA PHE A 638 2.79 -29.23 -9.20
C PHE A 638 2.67 -30.15 -10.42
N ARG A 639 3.77 -30.37 -11.16
CA ARG A 639 3.79 -31.34 -12.27
C ARG A 639 3.55 -32.76 -11.75
N GLU A 640 4.25 -33.15 -10.69
CA GLU A 640 4.12 -34.48 -10.08
C GLU A 640 2.68 -34.77 -9.63
N TYR A 641 2.06 -33.86 -8.88
CA TYR A 641 0.69 -34.06 -8.41
C TYR A 641 -0.36 -33.98 -9.53
N SER A 642 -0.11 -33.19 -10.57
CA SER A 642 -0.96 -33.19 -11.77
C SER A 642 -0.88 -34.54 -12.51
N LEU A 643 0.30 -35.18 -12.55
CA LEU A 643 0.47 -36.52 -13.09
C LEU A 643 -0.18 -37.60 -12.21
N LYS A 644 -0.07 -37.50 -10.88
CA LYS A 644 -0.77 -38.39 -9.94
C LYS A 644 -2.30 -38.32 -10.15
N LEU A 645 -2.85 -37.10 -10.25
CA LEU A 645 -4.27 -36.89 -10.56
C LEU A 645 -4.63 -37.48 -11.93
N SER A 646 -3.81 -37.23 -12.95
CA SER A 646 -4.02 -37.78 -14.29
C SER A 646 -4.05 -39.31 -14.31
N SER A 647 -3.22 -39.98 -13.50
CA SER A 647 -3.24 -41.44 -13.36
C SER A 647 -4.59 -41.96 -12.83
N ILE A 648 -5.15 -41.30 -11.81
CA ILE A 648 -6.47 -41.62 -11.24
C ILE A 648 -7.56 -41.44 -12.30
N LEU A 649 -7.50 -40.35 -13.07
CA LEU A 649 -8.47 -40.06 -14.14
C LEU A 649 -8.35 -41.04 -15.31
N ASN A 650 -7.14 -41.48 -15.67
CA ASN A 650 -6.94 -42.50 -16.69
C ASN A 650 -7.60 -43.83 -16.30
N GLN A 651 -7.47 -44.23 -15.03
CA GLN A 651 -8.15 -45.41 -14.52
C GLN A 651 -9.67 -45.24 -14.53
N ALA A 652 -10.17 -44.11 -14.03
CA ALA A 652 -11.60 -43.81 -14.05
C ALA A 652 -12.18 -43.78 -15.48
N CYS A 653 -11.42 -43.28 -16.46
CA CYS A 653 -11.78 -43.27 -17.87
C CYS A 653 -11.92 -44.69 -18.43
N LYS A 654 -11.00 -45.60 -18.10
CA LYS A 654 -11.06 -47.01 -18.54
C LYS A 654 -12.25 -47.75 -17.93
N GLU A 655 -12.57 -47.43 -16.68
CA GLU A 655 -13.67 -48.03 -15.91
C GLU A 655 -15.02 -47.34 -16.16
N SER A 656 -15.06 -46.25 -16.94
CA SER A 656 -16.24 -45.37 -17.10
C SER A 656 -16.84 -44.92 -15.76
N ARG A 657 -15.98 -44.73 -14.76
CA ARG A 657 -16.36 -44.40 -13.38
C ARG A 657 -16.65 -42.90 -13.25
N VAL A 658 -17.70 -42.57 -12.50
CA VAL A 658 -17.98 -41.19 -12.09
C VAL A 658 -16.99 -40.76 -11.02
N VAL A 659 -16.43 -39.56 -11.17
CA VAL A 659 -15.50 -38.95 -10.21
C VAL A 659 -15.99 -37.58 -9.76
N ASP A 660 -15.67 -37.20 -8.54
CA ASP A 660 -15.87 -35.82 -8.05
C ASP A 660 -14.59 -35.02 -8.25
N MET A 661 -14.59 -34.14 -9.24
CA MET A 661 -13.40 -33.33 -9.56
C MET A 661 -13.07 -32.33 -8.45
N GLN A 662 -14.06 -31.82 -7.71
CA GLN A 662 -13.79 -30.89 -6.62
C GLN A 662 -12.99 -31.58 -5.52
N GLU A 663 -13.40 -32.79 -5.14
CA GLU A 663 -12.69 -33.58 -4.12
C GLU A 663 -11.27 -33.92 -4.57
N LEU A 664 -11.09 -34.32 -5.83
CA LEU A 664 -9.77 -34.63 -6.38
C LEU A 664 -8.86 -33.40 -6.43
N PHE A 665 -9.39 -32.23 -6.82
CA PHE A 665 -8.62 -30.99 -6.80
C PHE A 665 -8.25 -30.57 -5.37
N MET A 666 -9.18 -30.66 -4.40
CA MET A 666 -8.92 -30.35 -3.00
C MET A 666 -7.80 -31.22 -2.40
N ARG A 667 -7.74 -32.51 -2.75
CA ARG A 667 -6.67 -33.43 -2.35
C ARG A 667 -5.35 -33.08 -3.02
N MET A 668 -5.37 -32.87 -4.34
CA MET A 668 -4.19 -32.49 -5.10
C MET A 668 -3.54 -31.21 -4.56
N THR A 669 -4.35 -30.18 -4.30
CA THR A 669 -3.85 -28.90 -3.82
C THR A 669 -3.37 -29.01 -2.37
N LEU A 670 -4.06 -29.76 -1.50
CA LEU A 670 -3.60 -30.02 -0.12
C LEU A 670 -2.24 -30.70 -0.10
N ASP A 671 -2.08 -31.82 -0.81
CA ASP A 671 -0.82 -32.56 -0.83
C ASP A 671 0.31 -31.71 -1.43
N SER A 672 0.02 -30.93 -2.48
CA SER A 672 1.01 -30.07 -3.12
C SER A 672 1.46 -28.91 -2.22
N ILE A 673 0.55 -28.23 -1.50
CA ILE A 673 0.93 -27.10 -0.63
C ILE A 673 1.67 -27.60 0.60
N CYS A 674 1.29 -28.76 1.15
CA CYS A 674 2.05 -29.37 2.24
C CYS A 674 3.47 -29.75 1.82
N LYS A 675 3.64 -30.25 0.59
CA LYS A 675 4.95 -30.61 0.05
C LYS A 675 5.81 -29.38 -0.27
N VAL A 676 5.23 -28.36 -0.89
CA VAL A 676 5.94 -27.11 -1.26
C VAL A 676 6.25 -26.25 -0.05
N GLY A 677 5.25 -26.01 0.81
CA GLY A 677 5.35 -25.09 1.93
C GLY A 677 6.06 -25.66 3.14
N PHE A 678 5.96 -26.98 3.37
CA PHE A 678 6.42 -27.62 4.62
C PHE A 678 7.30 -28.86 4.39
N GLY A 679 7.55 -29.26 3.15
CA GLY A 679 8.34 -30.45 2.83
C GLY A 679 7.64 -31.79 3.10
N VAL A 680 6.42 -31.78 3.65
CA VAL A 680 5.71 -32.98 4.12
C VAL A 680 4.74 -33.51 3.07
N GLU A 681 4.77 -34.82 2.84
CA GLU A 681 3.78 -35.53 2.02
C GLU A 681 2.68 -36.12 2.90
N ILE A 682 1.42 -35.80 2.60
CA ILE A 682 0.26 -36.28 3.36
C ILE A 682 -0.31 -37.56 2.74
N GLY A 683 -0.33 -37.65 1.41
CA GLY A 683 -0.79 -38.84 0.69
C GLY A 683 -2.32 -38.94 0.59
N THR A 684 -3.03 -37.82 0.60
CA THR A 684 -4.49 -37.82 0.43
C THR A 684 -4.93 -38.08 -1.00
N LEU A 685 -4.08 -37.75 -1.99
CA LEU A 685 -4.28 -38.06 -3.40
C LEU A 685 -3.62 -39.40 -3.76
N SER A 686 -4.31 -40.49 -3.46
CA SER A 686 -3.91 -41.86 -3.81
C SER A 686 -5.05 -42.60 -4.54
N PRO A 687 -4.77 -43.73 -5.22
CA PRO A 687 -5.82 -44.51 -5.91
C PRO A 687 -6.99 -44.92 -5.01
N ASP A 688 -6.70 -45.24 -3.74
CA ASP A 688 -7.70 -45.68 -2.76
C ASP A 688 -8.49 -44.52 -2.11
N LEU A 689 -8.09 -43.27 -2.35
CA LEU A 689 -8.72 -42.04 -1.84
C LEU A 689 -9.10 -42.13 -0.34
N PRO A 690 -8.11 -42.21 0.57
CA PRO A 690 -8.36 -42.41 2.00
C PRO A 690 -9.25 -41.33 2.61
N GLU A 691 -9.94 -41.66 3.69
CA GLU A 691 -10.78 -40.70 4.41
C GLU A 691 -9.95 -39.49 4.89
N ASN A 692 -10.43 -38.28 4.59
CA ASN A 692 -9.75 -37.04 4.92
C ASN A 692 -10.52 -36.30 6.02
N SER A 693 -10.32 -36.71 7.27
CA SER A 693 -10.97 -36.11 8.45
C SER A 693 -10.61 -34.63 8.63
N PHE A 694 -9.38 -34.24 8.28
CA PHE A 694 -8.94 -32.85 8.26
C PHE A 694 -9.81 -32.00 7.32
N ALA A 695 -10.02 -32.44 6.08
CA ALA A 695 -10.83 -31.72 5.10
C ALA A 695 -12.28 -31.50 5.58
N GLN A 696 -12.90 -32.54 6.14
CA GLN A 696 -14.27 -32.45 6.65
C GLN A 696 -14.39 -31.49 7.83
N ALA A 697 -13.48 -31.59 8.80
CA ALA A 697 -13.44 -30.71 9.97
C ALA A 697 -13.17 -29.25 9.56
N PHE A 698 -12.25 -29.06 8.62
CA PHE A 698 -11.89 -27.75 8.11
C PHE A 698 -13.06 -27.06 7.37
N ASP A 699 -13.79 -27.80 6.52
CA ASP A 699 -14.98 -27.30 5.83
C ASP A 699 -16.09 -26.92 6.81
N ALA A 700 -16.32 -27.76 7.83
CA ALA A 700 -17.28 -27.46 8.90
C ALA A 700 -16.91 -26.18 9.64
N ALA A 701 -15.63 -26.02 9.99
CA ALA A 701 -15.13 -24.82 10.66
C ALA A 701 -15.36 -23.56 9.80
N ASN A 702 -15.05 -23.61 8.50
CA ASN A 702 -15.27 -22.48 7.58
C ASN A 702 -16.74 -22.07 7.46
N ILE A 703 -17.64 -23.04 7.34
CA ILE A 703 -19.08 -22.78 7.25
C ILE A 703 -19.57 -22.07 8.52
N ILE A 704 -19.14 -22.56 9.69
CA ILE A 704 -19.60 -22.02 10.97
C ILE A 704 -19.03 -20.62 11.23
N VAL A 705 -17.74 -20.36 10.96
CA VAL A 705 -17.18 -19.01 11.13
C VAL A 705 -17.79 -18.01 10.15
N THR A 706 -18.15 -18.43 8.93
CA THR A 706 -18.86 -17.59 7.96
C THR A 706 -20.26 -17.23 8.45
N LEU A 707 -20.95 -18.18 9.12
CA LEU A 707 -22.27 -17.95 9.70
C LEU A 707 -22.25 -16.88 10.81
N ARG A 708 -21.13 -16.68 11.52
CA ARG A 708 -21.01 -15.66 12.57
C ARG A 708 -21.23 -14.22 12.08
N PHE A 709 -21.02 -13.95 10.79
CA PHE A 709 -21.26 -12.63 10.19
C PHE A 709 -22.75 -12.25 10.15
N ILE A 710 -23.65 -13.22 10.26
CA ILE A 710 -25.11 -13.00 10.17
C ILE A 710 -25.89 -13.55 11.37
N ASP A 711 -25.26 -14.32 12.25
CA ASP A 711 -25.88 -14.91 13.45
C ASP A 711 -25.63 -14.05 14.69
N PRO A 712 -26.54 -13.16 15.11
CA PRO A 712 -26.32 -12.30 16.28
C PRO A 712 -26.19 -13.07 17.60
N LEU A 713 -26.54 -14.36 17.64
CA LEU A 713 -26.52 -15.20 18.85
C LEU A 713 -25.26 -16.07 18.97
N TRP A 714 -24.29 -15.94 18.06
CA TRP A 714 -23.10 -16.81 18.05
C TRP A 714 -22.30 -16.76 19.37
N ARG A 715 -22.19 -15.59 20.00
CA ARG A 715 -21.51 -15.44 21.30
C ARG A 715 -22.21 -16.21 22.41
N LEU A 716 -23.54 -16.22 22.40
CA LEU A 716 -24.35 -16.98 23.36
C LEU A 716 -24.20 -18.50 23.13
N LYS A 717 -24.24 -18.95 21.88
CA LYS A 717 -24.01 -20.35 21.52
C LYS A 717 -22.61 -20.83 21.91
N LYS A 718 -21.61 -19.97 21.74
CA LYS A 718 -20.22 -20.21 22.16
C LYS A 718 -20.12 -20.32 23.67
N PHE A 719 -20.73 -19.39 24.41
CA PHE A 719 -20.74 -19.40 25.87
C PHE A 719 -21.43 -20.66 26.45
N LEU A 720 -22.50 -21.13 25.81
CA LEU A 720 -23.23 -22.31 26.24
C LEU A 720 -22.66 -23.65 25.73
N HIS A 721 -21.64 -23.63 24.86
CA HIS A 721 -21.10 -24.80 24.16
C HIS A 721 -22.20 -25.66 23.48
N VAL A 722 -23.11 -25.03 22.74
CA VAL A 722 -24.22 -25.72 22.05
C VAL A 722 -24.26 -25.48 20.55
N GLY A 723 -24.81 -26.45 19.81
CA GLY A 723 -25.09 -26.32 18.38
C GLY A 723 -23.83 -26.18 17.52
N SER A 724 -23.82 -25.19 16.63
CA SER A 724 -22.74 -24.96 15.67
C SER A 724 -21.39 -24.65 16.34
N GLU A 725 -21.40 -23.98 17.49
CA GLU A 725 -20.18 -23.59 18.20
C GLU A 725 -19.51 -24.78 18.92
N ALA A 726 -20.30 -25.76 19.38
CA ALA A 726 -19.76 -27.02 19.91
C ALA A 726 -19.10 -27.87 18.81
N LEU A 727 -19.74 -27.94 17.64
CA LEU A 727 -19.19 -28.62 16.47
C LEU A 727 -17.91 -27.94 15.98
N LEU A 728 -17.84 -26.60 16.03
CA LEU A 728 -16.65 -25.84 15.69
C LEU A 728 -15.49 -26.20 16.61
N GLU A 729 -15.71 -26.27 17.93
CA GLU A 729 -14.66 -26.66 18.88
C GLU A 729 -14.11 -28.07 18.59
N GLN A 730 -15.00 -29.04 18.30
CA GLN A 730 -14.60 -30.39 17.92
C GLN A 730 -13.82 -30.41 16.60
N SER A 731 -14.27 -29.64 15.61
CA SER A 731 -13.63 -29.54 14.31
C SER A 731 -12.24 -28.90 14.40
N MET A 732 -12.10 -27.88 15.25
CA MET A 732 -10.81 -27.21 15.46
C MET A 732 -9.79 -28.13 16.12
N LYS A 733 -10.20 -29.04 17.01
CA LYS A 733 -9.29 -30.06 17.58
C LYS A 733 -8.66 -30.94 16.49
N LEU A 734 -9.46 -31.41 15.52
CA LEU A 734 -8.95 -32.20 14.40
C LEU A 734 -8.03 -31.39 13.46
N VAL A 735 -8.36 -30.11 13.22
CA VAL A 735 -7.52 -29.20 12.43
C VAL A 735 -6.19 -28.94 13.13
N ASP A 736 -6.21 -28.70 14.44
CA ASP A 736 -5.02 -28.45 15.25
C ASP A 736 -4.14 -29.71 15.34
N ASP A 737 -4.72 -30.87 15.60
CA ASP A 737 -4.01 -32.15 15.65
C ASP A 737 -3.27 -32.42 14.34
N PHE A 738 -3.93 -32.18 13.20
CA PHE A 738 -3.31 -32.29 11.89
C PHE A 738 -2.16 -31.29 11.72
N THR A 739 -2.39 -30.01 12.00
CA THR A 739 -1.37 -28.95 11.85
C THR A 739 -0.16 -29.20 12.74
N TYR A 740 -0.36 -29.56 14.01
CA TYR A 740 0.72 -29.92 14.91
C TYR A 740 1.45 -31.19 14.46
N SER A 741 0.77 -32.14 13.83
CA SER A 741 1.44 -33.32 13.24
C SER A 741 2.40 -32.94 12.11
N VAL A 742 2.08 -31.92 11.31
CA VAL A 742 2.93 -31.41 10.23
C VAL A 742 4.15 -30.71 10.81
N ILE A 743 3.94 -29.85 11.82
CA ILE A 743 5.02 -29.14 12.52
C ILE A 743 5.99 -30.13 13.18
N ARG A 744 5.48 -31.11 13.92
CA ARG A 744 6.31 -32.14 14.59
C ARG A 744 7.13 -32.95 13.59
N ARG A 745 6.52 -33.41 12.49
CA ARG A 745 7.22 -34.15 11.43
C ARG A 745 8.35 -33.31 10.83
N ARG A 746 8.08 -32.05 10.51
CA ARG A 746 9.08 -31.15 9.92
C ARG A 746 10.24 -30.86 10.88
N LYS A 747 9.95 -30.57 12.15
CA LYS A 747 10.99 -30.38 13.18
C LYS A 747 11.88 -31.63 13.29
N ALA A 748 11.30 -32.82 13.31
CA ALA A 748 12.05 -34.08 13.37
C ALA A 748 12.98 -34.30 12.16
N GLU A 749 12.49 -34.00 10.95
CA GLU A 749 13.30 -34.07 9.71
C GLU A 749 14.49 -33.10 9.73
N ILE A 750 14.29 -31.87 10.21
CA ILE A 750 15.34 -30.86 10.33
C ILE A 750 16.43 -31.34 11.30
N VAL A 751 16.04 -31.87 12.47
CA VAL A 751 16.98 -32.42 13.47
C VAL A 751 17.79 -33.58 12.89
N GLN A 752 17.13 -34.51 12.19
CA GLN A 752 17.81 -35.64 11.54
C GLN A 752 18.77 -35.18 10.43
N ALA A 753 18.36 -34.20 9.63
CA ALA A 753 19.21 -33.63 8.58
C ALA A 753 20.47 -32.95 9.17
N ARG A 754 20.31 -32.15 10.23
CA ARG A 754 21.40 -31.51 10.99
C ARG A 754 22.37 -32.56 11.56
N ALA A 755 21.86 -33.66 12.11
CA ALA A 755 22.67 -34.75 12.66
C ALA A 755 23.45 -35.55 11.60
N SER A 756 22.95 -35.62 10.36
CA SER A 756 23.54 -36.41 9.27
C SER A 756 24.62 -35.69 8.44
N GLY A 757 24.98 -34.45 8.77
CA GLY A 757 26.00 -33.67 8.06
C GLY A 757 25.63 -33.25 6.63
N LYS A 758 24.40 -33.51 6.17
CA LYS A 758 23.88 -33.11 4.85
C LYS A 758 23.33 -31.67 4.89
N GLN A 759 24.19 -30.71 5.22
CA GLN A 759 23.82 -29.29 5.27
C GLN A 759 23.40 -28.75 3.89
N GLU A 760 23.90 -29.33 2.80
CA GLU A 760 23.58 -28.91 1.42
C GLU A 760 22.14 -29.24 0.93
N LYS A 761 21.30 -29.94 1.70
CA LYS A 761 19.98 -30.42 1.23
C LYS A 761 18.76 -29.97 2.04
N ILE A 762 18.90 -29.14 3.08
CA ILE A 762 17.73 -28.54 3.70
C ILE A 762 17.22 -27.44 2.77
N LYS A 763 16.31 -27.81 1.87
CA LYS A 763 15.59 -26.85 1.02
C LYS A 763 14.90 -25.84 1.94
N HIS A 764 15.17 -24.56 1.76
CA HIS A 764 14.46 -23.48 2.44
C HIS A 764 12.99 -23.52 1.99
N ASP A 765 12.15 -24.25 2.73
CA ASP A 765 10.70 -24.12 2.64
C ASP A 765 10.19 -23.13 3.68
N ILE A 766 8.96 -22.68 3.46
CA ILE A 766 8.33 -21.58 4.20
C ILE A 766 8.39 -21.86 5.71
N LEU A 767 8.03 -23.07 6.14
CA LEU A 767 8.04 -23.42 7.56
C LEU A 767 9.45 -23.52 8.14
N SER A 768 10.43 -24.04 7.40
CA SER A 768 11.84 -24.02 7.83
C SER A 768 12.32 -22.60 8.12
N ARG A 769 12.00 -21.59 7.29
CA ARG A 769 12.39 -20.20 7.58
C ARG A 769 11.66 -19.58 8.76
N PHE A 770 10.38 -19.89 8.97
CA PHE A 770 9.68 -19.43 10.18
C PHE A 770 10.24 -20.07 11.46
N ILE A 771 10.68 -21.34 11.40
CA ILE A 771 11.36 -22.01 12.52
C ILE A 771 12.74 -21.39 12.78
N GLU A 772 13.56 -21.16 11.74
CA GLU A 772 14.89 -20.54 11.87
C GLU A 772 14.83 -19.13 12.47
N LEU A 773 13.84 -18.33 12.07
CA LEU A 773 13.58 -17.00 12.65
C LEU A 773 13.11 -17.06 14.11
N GLY A 774 12.49 -18.18 14.52
CA GLY A 774 12.14 -18.44 15.91
C GLY A 774 13.34 -18.89 16.76
N GLU A 775 14.26 -19.65 16.18
CA GLU A 775 15.47 -20.19 16.85
C GLU A 775 16.59 -19.13 17.02
N SER A 776 16.63 -18.10 16.17
CA SER A 776 17.67 -17.05 16.19
C SER A 776 17.46 -15.95 17.25
N GLY A 777 16.43 -16.08 18.09
CA GLY A 777 16.06 -15.12 19.13
C GLY A 777 16.58 -15.39 20.55
N ASP A 778 17.26 -16.51 20.81
CA ASP A 778 17.67 -16.92 22.17
C ASP A 778 19.11 -16.52 22.54
N GLY A 779 19.50 -15.27 22.23
CA GLY A 779 20.88 -14.81 22.43
C GLY A 779 21.00 -13.34 22.79
N ASP A 780 20.21 -12.84 23.75
CA ASP A 780 20.67 -11.79 24.68
C ASP A 780 19.65 -11.65 25.83
N GLY A 781 20.13 -11.84 27.05
CA GLY A 781 19.30 -11.78 28.25
C GLY A 781 18.99 -10.35 28.67
N ASP A 782 17.70 -10.04 28.81
CA ASP A 782 17.21 -9.21 29.91
C ASP A 782 15.74 -9.58 30.21
N GLY A 783 15.45 -9.82 31.49
CA GLY A 783 14.18 -10.31 32.01
C GLY A 783 13.14 -9.22 32.15
N GLY A 784 12.67 -8.66 31.03
CA GLY A 784 11.53 -7.75 31.00
C GLY A 784 10.23 -8.47 30.65
N GLU A 785 9.32 -8.59 31.61
CA GLU A 785 7.94 -9.02 31.38
C GLU A 785 7.27 -8.14 30.30
N GLY A 786 6.89 -8.72 29.15
CA GLY A 786 5.98 -8.11 28.17
C GLY A 786 6.40 -8.09 26.69
N GLY A 787 7.57 -8.62 26.30
CA GLY A 787 8.02 -8.67 24.90
C GLY A 787 7.58 -9.93 24.16
N ILE A 788 6.73 -9.78 23.13
CA ILE A 788 6.21 -10.87 22.27
C ILE A 788 7.36 -11.59 21.52
N SER A 789 7.71 -12.81 21.93
CA SER A 789 8.60 -13.73 21.22
C SER A 789 7.95 -14.23 19.92
N SER A 790 8.12 -13.47 18.84
CA SER A 790 7.15 -13.44 17.74
C SER A 790 7.05 -14.67 16.81
N PHE A 791 7.93 -15.68 16.84
CA PHE A 791 7.78 -16.89 16.00
C PHE A 791 8.28 -18.22 16.61
N GLY A 792 8.71 -18.24 17.87
CA GLY A 792 9.21 -19.47 18.54
C GLY A 792 8.12 -20.35 19.15
N ASP A 793 6.94 -19.79 19.44
CA ASP A 793 5.82 -20.49 20.07
C ASP A 793 5.10 -21.46 19.10
N GLU A 794 4.69 -22.63 19.60
CA GLU A 794 3.99 -23.64 18.81
C GLU A 794 2.66 -23.14 18.26
N LYS A 795 1.97 -22.25 18.99
CA LYS A 795 0.74 -21.60 18.51
C LYS A 795 1.02 -20.70 17.30
N SER A 796 2.10 -19.91 17.33
CA SER A 796 2.48 -19.02 16.21
C SER A 796 2.80 -19.83 14.95
N LEU A 797 3.57 -20.92 15.08
CA LEU A 797 3.83 -21.84 13.97
C LEU A 797 2.56 -22.52 13.45
N ARG A 798 1.64 -22.92 14.35
CA ARG A 798 0.33 -23.46 13.98
C ARG A 798 -0.45 -22.46 13.13
N ASP A 799 -0.50 -21.20 13.54
CA ASP A 799 -1.24 -20.17 12.81
C ASP A 799 -0.63 -19.92 11.43
N VAL A 800 0.70 -19.88 11.32
CA VAL A 800 1.42 -19.77 10.05
C VAL A 800 1.09 -20.94 9.12
N VAL A 801 1.29 -22.18 9.59
CA VAL A 801 1.06 -23.40 8.79
C VAL A 801 -0.39 -23.46 8.30
N LEU A 802 -1.35 -23.24 9.21
CA LEU A 802 -2.75 -23.30 8.84
C LEU A 802 -3.08 -22.22 7.79
N ASN A 803 -2.69 -20.96 8.00
CA ASN A 803 -2.98 -19.90 7.02
C ASN A 803 -2.41 -20.22 5.63
N PHE A 804 -1.21 -20.83 5.52
CA PHE A 804 -0.65 -21.25 4.24
C PHE A 804 -1.37 -22.45 3.61
N VAL A 805 -1.79 -23.44 4.40
CA VAL A 805 -2.61 -24.57 3.91
C VAL A 805 -3.92 -24.05 3.32
N ILE A 806 -4.64 -23.18 4.04
CA ILE A 806 -5.90 -22.59 3.60
C ILE A 806 -5.70 -21.83 2.28
N ALA A 807 -4.66 -21.00 2.24
CA ALA A 807 -4.35 -20.18 1.08
C ALA A 807 -4.11 -21.02 -0.17
N GLY A 808 -3.27 -22.06 -0.09
CA GLY A 808 -2.86 -22.87 -1.24
C GLY A 808 -3.83 -23.98 -1.62
N ARG A 809 -4.62 -24.50 -0.67
CA ARG A 809 -5.56 -25.60 -0.91
C ARG A 809 -6.86 -25.10 -1.55
N ASP A 810 -7.66 -24.36 -0.78
CA ASP A 810 -9.08 -24.20 -1.09
C ASP A 810 -9.29 -23.23 -2.25
N THR A 811 -8.47 -22.18 -2.34
CA THR A 811 -8.60 -21.16 -3.39
C THR A 811 -8.32 -21.72 -4.78
N THR A 812 -7.22 -22.47 -4.91
CA THR A 812 -6.80 -23.11 -6.15
C THR A 812 -7.77 -24.22 -6.56
N ALA A 813 -8.15 -25.10 -5.63
CA ALA A 813 -9.05 -26.23 -5.93
C ALA A 813 -10.44 -25.75 -6.36
N THR A 814 -10.96 -24.72 -5.71
CA THR A 814 -12.23 -24.10 -6.07
C THR A 814 -12.17 -23.51 -7.48
N THR A 815 -11.10 -22.80 -7.82
CA THR A 815 -10.93 -22.22 -9.15
C THR A 815 -10.82 -23.29 -10.23
N LEU A 816 -10.06 -24.37 -9.98
CA LEU A 816 -9.96 -25.53 -10.88
C LEU A 816 -11.33 -26.20 -11.13
N SER A 817 -12.14 -26.30 -10.08
CA SER A 817 -13.50 -26.87 -10.16
C SER A 817 -14.41 -26.01 -11.04
N TRP A 818 -14.48 -24.70 -10.77
CA TRP A 818 -15.27 -23.78 -11.60
C TRP A 818 -14.75 -23.71 -13.03
N PHE A 819 -13.43 -23.69 -13.25
CA PHE A 819 -12.85 -23.73 -14.59
C PHE A 819 -13.32 -24.96 -15.34
N THR A 820 -13.28 -26.13 -14.70
CA THR A 820 -13.67 -27.39 -15.33
C THR A 820 -15.14 -27.35 -15.75
N TYR A 821 -16.01 -26.81 -14.89
CA TYR A 821 -17.42 -26.57 -15.21
C TYR A 821 -17.61 -25.57 -16.36
N MET A 822 -16.89 -24.45 -16.36
CA MET A 822 -17.00 -23.42 -17.39
C MET A 822 -16.52 -23.93 -18.75
N ALA A 823 -15.39 -24.62 -18.81
CA ALA A 823 -14.87 -25.21 -20.04
C ALA A 823 -15.82 -26.29 -20.59
N MET A 824 -16.40 -27.13 -19.73
CA MET A 824 -17.37 -28.15 -20.12
C MET A 824 -18.67 -27.57 -20.68
N THR A 825 -19.16 -26.47 -20.11
CA THR A 825 -20.40 -25.80 -20.53
C THR A 825 -20.21 -24.87 -21.73
N HIS A 826 -18.97 -24.62 -22.16
CA HIS A 826 -18.62 -23.77 -23.30
C HIS A 826 -17.72 -24.52 -24.30
N PRO A 827 -18.30 -25.42 -25.13
CA PRO A 827 -17.53 -26.28 -26.04
C PRO A 827 -16.60 -25.52 -26.98
N SER A 828 -17.03 -24.36 -27.49
CA SER A 828 -16.22 -23.50 -28.37
C SER A 828 -14.94 -23.00 -27.70
N VAL A 829 -15.01 -22.67 -26.40
CA VAL A 829 -13.85 -22.27 -25.60
C VAL A 829 -12.94 -23.46 -25.34
N ALA A 830 -13.51 -24.62 -24.97
CA ALA A 830 -12.75 -25.84 -24.77
C ALA A 830 -12.00 -26.28 -26.04
N ASP A 831 -12.60 -26.13 -27.22
CA ASP A 831 -11.96 -26.47 -28.50
C ASP A 831 -10.83 -25.50 -28.88
N LYS A 832 -10.97 -24.20 -28.55
CA LYS A 832 -9.87 -23.23 -28.70
C LYS A 832 -8.72 -23.55 -27.75
N LEU A 833 -9.02 -23.89 -26.50
CA LEU A 833 -8.03 -24.30 -25.51
C LEU A 833 -7.26 -25.55 -25.97
N ARG A 834 -7.96 -26.57 -26.46
CA ARG A 834 -7.30 -27.78 -27.00
C ARG A 834 -6.40 -27.46 -28.18
N ARG A 835 -6.84 -26.59 -29.09
CA ARG A 835 -6.00 -26.15 -30.22
C ARG A 835 -4.72 -25.45 -29.76
N GLU A 836 -4.80 -24.57 -28.77
CA GLU A 836 -3.60 -23.97 -28.16
C GLU A 836 -2.66 -25.04 -27.60
N LEU A 837 -3.18 -25.99 -26.81
CA LEU A 837 -2.37 -27.04 -26.18
C LEU A 837 -1.72 -27.99 -27.22
N THR A 838 -2.43 -28.33 -28.30
CA THR A 838 -1.90 -29.15 -29.39
C THR A 838 -0.83 -28.42 -30.20
N ALA A 839 -1.03 -27.14 -30.50
CA ALA A 839 -0.04 -26.30 -31.18
C ALA A 839 1.22 -26.16 -30.32
N PHE A 840 1.06 -25.79 -29.04
CA PHE A 840 2.15 -25.69 -28.08
C PHE A 840 2.97 -26.97 -28.00
N GLU A 841 2.31 -28.14 -27.91
CA GLU A 841 2.99 -29.43 -27.86
C GLU A 841 3.84 -29.69 -29.11
N SER A 842 3.29 -29.39 -30.29
CA SER A 842 3.95 -29.62 -31.57
C SER A 842 5.17 -28.70 -31.71
N ASP A 843 5.03 -27.42 -31.38
CA ASP A 843 6.10 -26.43 -31.43
C ASP A 843 7.24 -26.79 -30.46
N ARG A 844 6.90 -27.14 -29.22
CA ARG A 844 7.89 -27.56 -28.22
C ARG A 844 8.63 -28.83 -28.60
N ALA A 845 7.91 -29.83 -29.11
CA ALA A 845 8.52 -31.07 -29.55
C ALA A 845 9.48 -30.83 -30.73
N ALA A 846 9.13 -29.94 -31.66
CA ALA A 846 10.01 -29.54 -32.75
C ALA A 846 11.26 -28.79 -32.24
N GLU A 847 11.10 -27.85 -31.30
CA GLU A 847 12.21 -27.11 -30.69
C GLU A 847 13.18 -28.03 -29.91
N GLU A 848 12.69 -29.09 -29.27
CA GLU A 848 13.50 -30.04 -28.50
C GLU A 848 13.94 -31.28 -29.28
N GLY A 849 13.54 -31.40 -30.55
CA GLY A 849 13.85 -32.58 -31.38
C GLY A 849 13.20 -33.88 -30.89
N ILE A 850 12.06 -33.79 -30.20
CA ILE A 850 11.35 -34.93 -29.59
C ILE A 850 10.33 -35.50 -30.59
N THR A 851 10.37 -36.80 -30.82
CA THR A 851 9.31 -37.49 -31.58
C THR A 851 8.09 -37.73 -30.70
N LEU A 852 6.94 -37.19 -31.11
CA LEU A 852 5.67 -37.33 -30.36
C LEU A 852 5.14 -38.76 -30.44
N LEU A 853 4.76 -39.30 -29.28
CA LEU A 853 4.06 -40.59 -29.18
C LEU A 853 2.59 -40.47 -29.67
N PRO A 854 1.92 -41.59 -30.01
CA PRO A 854 0.52 -41.61 -30.45
C PRO A 854 -0.43 -40.87 -29.49
N THR A 855 -1.52 -40.29 -30.00
CA THR A 855 -2.44 -39.41 -29.25
C THR A 855 -3.19 -40.11 -28.11
N THR A 856 -3.21 -41.44 -28.07
CA THR A 856 -3.87 -42.22 -27.02
C THR A 856 -3.29 -41.88 -25.63
N PRO A 857 -4.12 -41.57 -24.62
CA PRO A 857 -3.66 -41.20 -23.28
C PRO A 857 -3.09 -42.40 -22.51
N THR A 858 -1.84 -42.74 -22.82
CA THR A 858 -1.05 -43.69 -22.02
C THR A 858 -0.26 -42.91 -20.95
N PRO A 859 0.09 -43.53 -19.81
CA PRO A 859 0.90 -42.88 -18.78
C PRO A 859 2.21 -42.27 -19.34
N HIS A 860 2.87 -42.98 -20.25
CA HIS A 860 4.08 -42.48 -20.92
C HIS A 860 3.81 -41.27 -21.82
N ARG A 861 2.69 -41.26 -22.56
CA ARG A 861 2.30 -40.14 -23.42
C ARG A 861 2.01 -38.86 -22.64
N ILE A 862 1.32 -39.01 -21.52
CA ILE A 862 0.98 -37.91 -20.61
C ILE A 862 2.25 -37.37 -19.94
N ALA A 863 3.14 -38.26 -19.50
CA ALA A 863 4.43 -37.87 -18.93
C ALA A 863 5.31 -37.13 -19.95
N GLN A 864 5.33 -37.55 -21.23
CA GLN A 864 6.05 -36.85 -22.30
C GLN A 864 5.52 -35.42 -22.52
N PHE A 865 4.21 -35.21 -22.50
CA PHE A 865 3.66 -33.85 -22.59
C PHE A 865 4.00 -33.03 -21.34
N ALA A 866 3.86 -33.62 -20.15
CA ALA A 866 4.14 -32.92 -18.90
C ALA A 866 5.61 -32.49 -18.76
N SER A 867 6.56 -33.22 -19.36
CA SER A 867 7.98 -32.81 -19.36
C SER A 867 8.24 -31.55 -20.19
N LEU A 868 7.40 -31.26 -21.21
CA LEU A 868 7.49 -30.03 -22.00
C LEU A 868 6.99 -28.79 -21.22
N LEU A 869 6.26 -28.99 -20.12
CA LEU A 869 5.70 -27.91 -19.30
C LEU A 869 6.71 -27.43 -18.26
N SER A 870 7.52 -26.43 -18.58
CA SER A 870 8.34 -25.62 -17.66
C SER A 870 7.62 -24.34 -17.20
N TYR A 871 8.16 -23.66 -16.17
CA TYR A 871 7.65 -22.36 -15.72
C TYR A 871 7.53 -21.35 -16.87
N ASP A 872 8.60 -21.19 -17.66
CA ASP A 872 8.63 -20.24 -18.78
C ASP A 872 7.70 -20.65 -19.92
N SER A 873 7.63 -21.95 -20.23
CA SER A 873 6.76 -22.47 -21.29
C SER A 873 5.27 -22.30 -20.96
N LEU A 874 4.89 -22.49 -19.69
CA LEU A 874 3.53 -22.24 -19.23
C LEU A 874 3.19 -20.77 -19.42
N GLY A 875 4.14 -19.85 -19.26
CA GLY A 875 3.98 -18.43 -19.56
C GLY A 875 3.44 -18.15 -20.98
N LYS A 876 3.74 -19.00 -21.96
CA LYS A 876 3.31 -18.85 -23.37
C LYS A 876 1.85 -19.25 -23.63
N LEU A 877 1.21 -20.00 -22.71
CA LEU A 877 -0.19 -20.44 -22.84
C LEU A 877 -1.15 -19.29 -22.46
N ASN A 878 -1.30 -18.33 -23.36
CA ASN A 878 -2.07 -17.10 -23.14
C ASN A 878 -3.57 -17.34 -23.10
N TYR A 879 -4.10 -18.22 -23.96
CA TYR A 879 -5.53 -18.54 -24.00
C TYR A 879 -5.95 -19.35 -22.78
N LEU A 880 -5.14 -20.32 -22.33
CA LEU A 880 -5.34 -20.99 -21.04
C LEU A 880 -5.31 -19.98 -19.88
N HIS A 881 -4.35 -19.05 -19.88
CA HIS A 881 -4.30 -18.01 -18.84
C HIS A 881 -5.57 -17.15 -18.85
N ALA A 882 -6.01 -16.71 -20.02
CA ALA A 882 -7.26 -15.98 -20.22
C ALA A 882 -8.49 -16.76 -19.72
N CYS A 883 -8.58 -18.06 -19.98
CA CYS A 883 -9.67 -18.89 -19.48
C CYS A 883 -9.67 -18.99 -17.94
N VAL A 884 -8.49 -19.11 -17.32
CA VAL A 884 -8.35 -19.12 -15.85
C VAL A 884 -8.74 -17.76 -15.26
N THR A 885 -8.24 -16.66 -15.84
CA THR A 885 -8.55 -15.31 -15.36
C THR A 885 -10.04 -14.97 -15.54
N GLU A 886 -10.65 -15.38 -16.65
CA GLU A 886 -12.08 -15.21 -16.87
C GLU A 886 -12.91 -16.06 -15.90
N THR A 887 -12.43 -17.26 -15.55
CA THR A 887 -13.04 -18.09 -14.50
C THR A 887 -12.99 -17.37 -13.17
N LEU A 888 -11.84 -16.81 -12.78
CA LEU A 888 -11.69 -16.06 -11.53
C LEU A 888 -12.51 -14.77 -11.51
N ARG A 889 -12.81 -14.16 -12.66
CA ARG A 889 -13.68 -12.98 -12.75
C ARG A 889 -15.11 -13.33 -12.37
N LEU A 890 -15.64 -14.44 -12.89
CA LEU A 890 -17.00 -14.90 -12.61
C LEU A 890 -17.09 -15.70 -11.31
N TYR A 891 -16.10 -16.50 -10.97
CA TYR A 891 -16.10 -17.37 -9.79
C TYR A 891 -14.82 -17.13 -8.99
N PRO A 892 -14.65 -15.93 -8.41
CA PRO A 892 -13.50 -15.65 -7.56
C PRO A 892 -13.52 -16.58 -6.34
N ALA A 893 -12.38 -17.16 -6.01
CA ALA A 893 -12.27 -18.05 -4.85
C ALA A 893 -12.74 -17.37 -3.56
N VAL A 894 -12.38 -16.10 -3.36
CA VAL A 894 -12.85 -15.26 -2.25
C VAL A 894 -13.89 -14.27 -2.79
N PRO A 895 -15.20 -14.51 -2.59
CA PRO A 895 -16.25 -13.72 -3.22
C PRO A 895 -16.51 -12.35 -2.54
N GLN A 896 -16.06 -12.18 -1.29
CA GLN A 896 -16.23 -10.99 -0.45
C GLN A 896 -14.99 -10.78 0.42
N ASP A 897 -14.52 -9.54 0.59
CA ASP A 897 -13.44 -9.23 1.53
C ASP A 897 -13.83 -8.02 2.40
N PRO A 898 -14.16 -8.24 3.68
CA PRO A 898 -14.50 -7.17 4.61
C PRO A 898 -13.26 -6.49 5.18
N LYS A 899 -13.39 -5.19 5.44
CA LYS A 899 -12.48 -4.30 6.18
C LYS A 899 -13.25 -3.60 7.29
N GLY A 900 -12.64 -3.46 8.46
CA GLY A 900 -13.14 -2.60 9.53
C GLY A 900 -12.93 -1.12 9.17
N ILE A 901 -13.65 -0.24 9.85
CA ILE A 901 -13.53 1.22 9.70
C ILE A 901 -13.05 1.79 11.03
N VAL A 902 -11.88 2.44 11.05
CA VAL A 902 -11.31 3.01 12.28
C VAL A 902 -11.89 4.40 12.56
N GLU A 903 -11.98 5.23 11.53
CA GLU A 903 -12.46 6.61 11.56
C GLU A 903 -13.53 6.83 10.49
N ASP A 904 -14.47 7.74 10.78
CA ASP A 904 -15.50 8.15 9.84
C ASP A 904 -14.87 8.64 8.52
N ASP A 905 -15.42 8.21 7.38
CA ASP A 905 -14.90 8.57 6.06
C ASP A 905 -16.04 8.75 5.04
N VAL A 906 -15.73 9.37 3.91
CA VAL A 906 -16.61 9.51 2.76
C VAL A 906 -15.95 8.88 1.55
N LEU A 907 -16.55 7.80 1.05
CA LEU A 907 -16.07 7.13 -0.15
C LEU A 907 -16.17 8.06 -1.38
N PRO A 908 -15.37 7.84 -2.44
CA PRO A 908 -15.37 8.65 -3.65
C PRO A 908 -16.75 8.86 -4.32
N ASP A 909 -17.69 7.94 -4.13
CA ASP A 909 -19.08 8.07 -4.61
C ASP A 909 -20.00 8.92 -3.72
N GLY A 910 -19.46 9.50 -2.63
CA GLY A 910 -20.19 10.29 -1.64
C GLY A 910 -20.80 9.48 -0.50
N THR A 911 -20.65 8.15 -0.48
CA THR A 911 -21.19 7.30 0.58
C THR A 911 -20.43 7.53 1.89
N ARG A 912 -21.15 7.89 2.95
CA ARG A 912 -20.59 8.05 4.29
C ARG A 912 -20.47 6.70 4.98
N VAL A 913 -19.29 6.41 5.50
CA VAL A 913 -19.02 5.21 6.30
C VAL A 913 -18.58 5.63 7.70
N ARG A 914 -19.00 4.87 8.72
CA ARG A 914 -18.79 5.24 10.13
C ARG A 914 -17.81 4.30 10.83
N ALA A 915 -17.03 4.86 11.74
CA ALA A 915 -16.15 4.12 12.65
C ALA A 915 -16.90 2.99 13.36
N GLY A 916 -16.25 1.84 13.50
CA GLY A 916 -16.82 0.61 14.07
C GLY A 916 -17.71 -0.20 13.12
N GLY A 917 -18.01 0.31 11.92
CA GLY A 917 -18.64 -0.46 10.85
C GLY A 917 -17.65 -1.31 10.05
N MET A 918 -18.15 -1.96 9.00
CA MET A 918 -17.35 -2.66 8.01
C MET A 918 -17.66 -2.19 6.59
N VAL A 919 -16.63 -2.05 5.77
CA VAL A 919 -16.73 -1.89 4.31
C VAL A 919 -16.26 -3.18 3.64
N THR A 920 -17.06 -3.73 2.73
CA THR A 920 -16.80 -5.01 2.07
C THR A 920 -16.87 -4.81 0.56
N TYR A 921 -15.74 -4.97 -0.13
CA TYR A 921 -15.79 -5.08 -1.58
C TYR A 921 -16.13 -6.50 -1.98
N VAL A 922 -16.86 -6.64 -3.08
CA VAL A 922 -17.51 -7.92 -3.46
C VAL A 922 -16.99 -8.38 -4.82
N PRO A 923 -15.81 -9.03 -4.91
CA PRO A 923 -15.27 -9.55 -6.16
C PRO A 923 -16.28 -10.30 -7.03
N TYR A 924 -17.15 -11.13 -6.42
CA TYR A 924 -18.19 -11.88 -7.13
C TYR A 924 -19.15 -10.97 -7.90
N SER A 925 -19.57 -9.88 -7.26
CA SER A 925 -20.44 -8.88 -7.88
C SER A 925 -19.67 -8.03 -8.88
N MET A 926 -18.50 -7.53 -8.50
CA MET A 926 -17.64 -6.69 -9.35
C MET A 926 -17.34 -7.35 -10.71
N GLY A 927 -17.15 -8.68 -10.71
CA GLY A 927 -17.01 -9.47 -11.92
C GLY A 927 -18.20 -9.38 -12.86
N ARG A 928 -19.43 -9.25 -12.35
CA ARG A 928 -20.68 -9.29 -13.14
C ARG A 928 -21.27 -7.90 -13.45
N MET A 929 -20.62 -6.81 -13.04
CA MET A 929 -21.16 -5.47 -13.24
C MET A 929 -20.96 -5.00 -14.68
N GLU A 930 -22.04 -4.68 -15.39
CA GLU A 930 -21.98 -4.15 -16.76
C GLU A 930 -21.19 -2.83 -16.84
N TYR A 931 -21.31 -1.96 -15.83
CA TYR A 931 -20.54 -0.71 -15.79
C TYR A 931 -19.04 -0.94 -15.61
N ASN A 932 -18.61 -2.13 -15.19
CA ASN A 932 -17.20 -2.52 -15.15
C ASN A 932 -16.78 -3.25 -16.43
N TRP A 933 -17.57 -4.21 -16.91
CA TRP A 933 -17.12 -5.18 -17.93
C TRP A 933 -17.83 -5.10 -19.28
N GLY A 934 -18.82 -4.22 -19.42
CA GLY A 934 -19.66 -4.09 -20.62
C GLY A 934 -20.90 -4.98 -20.58
N PRO A 935 -21.74 -4.93 -21.64
CA PRO A 935 -23.01 -5.67 -21.70
C PRO A 935 -22.88 -7.19 -21.60
N ASP A 936 -21.70 -7.74 -21.92
CA ASP A 936 -21.41 -9.17 -21.85
C ASP A 936 -20.76 -9.58 -20.50
N ALA A 937 -20.88 -8.75 -19.46
CA ALA A 937 -20.29 -9.01 -18.14
C ALA A 937 -20.71 -10.37 -17.54
N ALA A 938 -21.93 -10.85 -17.79
CA ALA A 938 -22.38 -12.15 -17.31
C ALA A 938 -21.83 -13.34 -18.13
N SER A 939 -21.35 -13.10 -19.34
CA SER A 939 -20.88 -14.13 -20.27
C SER A 939 -19.43 -14.54 -20.00
N PHE A 940 -19.11 -15.81 -20.26
CA PHE A 940 -17.75 -16.33 -20.18
C PHE A 940 -17.01 -16.11 -21.50
N VAL A 941 -16.19 -15.06 -21.57
CA VAL A 941 -15.47 -14.67 -22.78
C VAL A 941 -13.97 -14.48 -22.46
N PRO A 942 -13.16 -15.55 -22.56
CA PRO A 942 -11.71 -15.47 -22.35
C PRO A 942 -11.01 -14.43 -23.23
N GLU A 943 -11.52 -14.21 -24.45
CA GLU A 943 -10.95 -13.28 -25.43
C GLU A 943 -10.85 -11.83 -24.92
N ARG A 944 -11.62 -11.48 -23.88
CA ARG A 944 -11.53 -10.18 -23.20
C ARG A 944 -10.13 -9.91 -22.63
N TRP A 945 -9.38 -10.95 -22.32
CA TRP A 945 -8.04 -10.89 -21.76
C TRP A 945 -6.95 -10.97 -22.82
N LEU A 946 -7.29 -10.90 -24.11
CA LEU A 946 -6.32 -11.01 -25.20
C LEU A 946 -6.19 -9.69 -25.98
N THR A 947 -5.01 -9.41 -26.51
CA THR A 947 -4.72 -8.23 -27.34
C THR A 947 -4.69 -8.60 -28.83
N GLY A 948 -5.66 -8.10 -29.60
CA GLY A 948 -5.66 -8.11 -31.08
C GLY A 948 -5.28 -9.44 -31.74
N ASP A 949 -4.81 -9.37 -32.98
CA ASP A 949 -4.48 -10.54 -33.81
C ASP A 949 -3.23 -11.32 -33.30
N GLY A 950 -2.46 -10.75 -32.36
CA GLY A 950 -1.23 -11.33 -31.82
C GLY A 950 -1.39 -12.20 -30.56
N GLY A 951 -2.60 -12.31 -29.98
CA GLY A 951 -2.89 -13.26 -28.90
C GLY A 951 -2.15 -13.05 -27.57
N GLY A 952 -1.56 -11.86 -27.34
CA GLY A 952 -0.91 -11.51 -26.07
C GLY A 952 -1.92 -11.31 -24.93
N PHE A 953 -1.51 -11.52 -23.68
CA PHE A 953 -2.40 -11.34 -22.52
C PHE A 953 -2.50 -9.87 -22.09
N ARG A 954 -3.71 -9.38 -21.84
CA ARG A 954 -4.02 -8.03 -21.37
C ARG A 954 -4.46 -8.04 -19.92
N ASN A 955 -3.69 -7.40 -19.04
CA ASN A 955 -4.06 -7.21 -17.64
C ASN A 955 -5.17 -6.16 -17.47
N ALA A 956 -6.03 -6.36 -16.47
CA ALA A 956 -6.94 -5.33 -15.95
C ALA A 956 -6.36 -4.72 -14.67
N SER A 957 -6.81 -3.51 -14.31
CA SER A 957 -6.49 -2.90 -13.02
C SER A 957 -6.83 -3.86 -11.86
N PRO A 958 -5.94 -4.06 -10.86
CA PRO A 958 -6.23 -4.88 -9.68
C PRO A 958 -7.46 -4.42 -8.88
N PHE A 959 -7.81 -3.13 -8.97
CA PHE A 959 -9.00 -2.58 -8.32
C PHE A 959 -10.29 -2.85 -9.11
N LYS A 960 -10.18 -3.26 -10.38
CA LYS A 960 -11.29 -3.71 -11.23
C LYS A 960 -11.42 -5.24 -11.22
N PHE A 961 -10.29 -5.95 -11.26
CA PHE A 961 -10.20 -7.41 -11.15
C PHE A 961 -9.55 -7.77 -9.80
N THR A 962 -10.40 -7.89 -8.77
CA THR A 962 -10.00 -8.01 -7.36
C THR A 962 -9.89 -9.46 -6.88
N ALA A 963 -9.86 -10.46 -7.76
CA ALA A 963 -9.80 -11.87 -7.38
C ALA A 963 -8.53 -12.25 -6.57
N PHE A 964 -7.46 -11.45 -6.68
CA PHE A 964 -6.22 -11.58 -5.90
C PHE A 964 -6.00 -10.41 -4.93
N GLN A 965 -7.07 -9.67 -4.59
CA GLN A 965 -6.99 -8.39 -3.87
C GLN A 965 -6.15 -7.33 -4.62
N ALA A 966 -5.89 -6.21 -3.95
CA ALA A 966 -5.07 -5.11 -4.47
C ALA A 966 -4.37 -4.36 -3.33
N GLY A 967 -3.49 -3.42 -3.68
CA GLY A 967 -2.75 -2.60 -2.72
C GLY A 967 -1.76 -3.42 -1.86
N PRO A 968 -1.41 -2.93 -0.65
CA PRO A 968 -0.43 -3.59 0.22
C PRO A 968 -0.78 -5.03 0.61
N ARG A 969 -2.07 -5.38 0.60
CA ARG A 969 -2.59 -6.73 0.90
C ARG A 969 -2.85 -7.60 -0.33
N ILE A 970 -2.29 -7.27 -1.49
CA ILE A 970 -2.34 -8.13 -2.68
C ILE A 970 -1.83 -9.55 -2.37
N CYS A 971 -2.45 -10.56 -2.98
CA CYS A 971 -2.14 -11.97 -2.74
C CYS A 971 -0.67 -12.31 -3.06
N LEU A 972 0.04 -12.86 -2.07
CA LEU A 972 1.41 -13.39 -2.23
C LEU A 972 1.50 -14.55 -3.20
N GLY A 973 0.52 -15.45 -3.14
CA GLY A 973 0.52 -16.68 -3.89
C GLY A 973 0.01 -16.54 -5.32
N LYS A 974 -0.24 -15.32 -5.83
CA LYS A 974 -0.88 -15.10 -7.15
C LYS A 974 -0.18 -15.89 -8.26
N ASP A 975 1.13 -15.73 -8.40
CA ASP A 975 1.88 -16.37 -9.50
C ASP A 975 2.01 -17.88 -9.30
N SER A 976 2.18 -18.32 -8.05
CA SER A 976 2.19 -19.75 -7.70
C SER A 976 0.85 -20.42 -7.98
N ALA A 977 -0.27 -19.75 -7.69
CA ALA A 977 -1.61 -20.24 -7.98
C ALA A 977 -1.84 -20.37 -9.49
N TYR A 978 -1.47 -19.35 -10.28
CA TYR A 978 -1.53 -19.44 -11.74
C TYR A 978 -0.65 -20.56 -12.29
N LEU A 979 0.56 -20.74 -11.76
CA LEU A 979 1.45 -21.83 -12.14
C LEU A 979 0.79 -23.18 -11.89
N GLN A 980 0.26 -23.42 -10.68
CA GLN A 980 -0.40 -24.66 -10.32
C GLN A 980 -1.63 -24.94 -11.19
N MET A 981 -2.50 -23.93 -11.37
CA MET A 981 -3.71 -24.07 -12.17
C MET A 981 -3.37 -24.37 -13.63
N LYS A 982 -2.43 -23.65 -14.23
CA LYS A 982 -2.04 -23.85 -15.63
C LYS A 982 -1.39 -25.23 -15.84
N MET A 983 -0.53 -25.67 -14.91
CA MET A 983 0.08 -27.00 -14.96
C MET A 983 -0.98 -28.10 -14.97
N ALA A 984 -1.90 -28.07 -14.00
CA ALA A 984 -2.96 -29.07 -13.90
C ALA A 984 -3.88 -29.02 -15.12
N LEU A 985 -4.39 -27.85 -15.48
CA LEU A 985 -5.35 -27.70 -16.58
C LEU A 985 -4.77 -28.02 -17.95
N ALA A 986 -3.51 -27.68 -18.21
CA ALA A 986 -2.84 -28.04 -19.47
C ALA A 986 -2.79 -29.56 -19.64
N ILE A 987 -2.39 -30.30 -18.60
CA ILE A 987 -2.34 -31.77 -18.64
C ILE A 987 -3.74 -32.34 -18.79
N LEU A 988 -4.70 -31.87 -17.98
CA LEU A 988 -6.04 -32.44 -17.96
C LEU A 988 -6.81 -32.20 -19.26
N PHE A 989 -6.82 -30.97 -19.78
CA PHE A 989 -7.59 -30.60 -20.97
C PHE A 989 -6.93 -31.02 -22.29
N ARG A 990 -5.64 -31.37 -22.28
CA ARG A 990 -4.97 -31.97 -23.43
C ARG A 990 -5.41 -33.42 -23.67
N PHE A 991 -5.71 -34.18 -22.61
CA PHE A 991 -5.91 -35.63 -22.70
C PHE A 991 -7.31 -36.11 -22.31
N TYR A 992 -8.10 -35.31 -21.61
CA TYR A 992 -9.42 -35.71 -21.15
C TYR A 992 -10.52 -34.75 -21.60
N ARG A 993 -11.71 -35.32 -21.76
CA ARG A 993 -12.98 -34.60 -21.87
C ARG A 993 -13.80 -34.91 -20.63
N PHE A 994 -14.48 -33.90 -20.13
CA PHE A 994 -15.31 -33.98 -18.93
C PHE A 994 -16.76 -33.76 -19.33
N GLU A 995 -17.64 -34.62 -18.81
CA GLU A 995 -19.08 -34.54 -19.03
C GLU A 995 -19.80 -34.55 -17.69
N LEU A 996 -20.72 -33.62 -17.49
CA LEU A 996 -21.46 -33.47 -16.24
C LEU A 996 -22.39 -34.67 -16.09
N VAL A 997 -22.45 -35.25 -14.89
CA VAL A 997 -23.47 -36.26 -14.60
C VAL A 997 -24.86 -35.64 -14.79
N GLU A 998 -25.74 -36.39 -15.44
CA GLU A 998 -27.11 -35.94 -15.73
C GLU A 998 -27.82 -35.46 -14.46
N ASN A 999 -28.50 -34.32 -14.54
CA ASN A 999 -29.21 -33.67 -13.42
C ASN A 999 -28.35 -33.31 -12.19
N HIS A 1000 -27.01 -33.30 -12.29
CA HIS A 1000 -26.15 -32.89 -11.19
C HIS A 1000 -26.30 -31.39 -10.87
N PRO A 1001 -26.71 -31.01 -9.64
CA PRO A 1001 -26.92 -29.61 -9.29
C PRO A 1001 -25.58 -28.87 -9.11
N VAL A 1002 -25.37 -27.82 -9.88
CA VAL A 1002 -24.20 -26.93 -9.76
C VAL A 1002 -24.60 -25.64 -9.05
N LYS A 1003 -24.34 -25.59 -7.74
CA LYS A 1003 -24.63 -24.45 -6.86
C LYS A 1003 -23.42 -24.20 -5.96
N TYR A 1004 -23.17 -22.94 -5.62
CA TYR A 1004 -22.15 -22.62 -4.62
C TYR A 1004 -22.66 -22.90 -3.19
N ARG A 1005 -21.74 -23.13 -2.27
CA ARG A 1005 -22.00 -23.22 -0.84
C ARG A 1005 -21.60 -21.93 -0.15
N MET A 1006 -22.37 -21.50 0.83
CA MET A 1006 -21.97 -20.37 1.68
C MET A 1006 -20.88 -20.79 2.66
N MET A 1007 -19.66 -20.33 2.41
CA MET A 1007 -18.49 -20.38 3.28
C MET A 1007 -17.49 -19.31 2.82
N THR A 1008 -16.33 -19.20 3.47
CA THR A 1008 -15.29 -18.20 3.14
C THR A 1008 -14.84 -18.26 1.67
N ILE A 1009 -14.81 -19.48 1.10
CA ILE A 1009 -14.42 -19.76 -0.29
C ILE A 1009 -15.64 -20.18 -1.11
N LEU A 1010 -15.70 -19.81 -2.39
CA LEU A 1010 -16.84 -20.09 -3.28
C LEU A 1010 -16.89 -21.56 -3.77
N SER A 1011 -16.92 -22.55 -2.87
CA SER A 1011 -16.94 -23.97 -3.23
C SER A 1011 -18.29 -24.43 -3.81
N MET A 1012 -18.31 -25.54 -4.56
CA MET A 1012 -19.55 -26.15 -5.04
C MET A 1012 -20.20 -27.02 -3.95
N ALA A 1013 -21.48 -26.79 -3.68
CA ALA A 1013 -22.21 -27.41 -2.58
C ALA A 1013 -22.38 -28.93 -2.69
N HIS A 1014 -22.38 -29.46 -3.92
CA HIS A 1014 -22.59 -30.88 -4.21
C HIS A 1014 -21.37 -31.55 -4.87
N GLY A 1015 -20.22 -30.89 -4.83
CA GLY A 1015 -19.04 -31.30 -5.60
C GLY A 1015 -19.25 -31.13 -7.11
N LEU A 1016 -18.30 -31.63 -7.91
CA LEU A 1016 -18.35 -31.60 -9.37
C LEU A 1016 -18.27 -33.03 -9.91
N LYS A 1017 -19.42 -33.71 -9.94
CA LYS A 1017 -19.52 -35.10 -10.40
C LYS A 1017 -19.52 -35.16 -11.92
N VAL A 1018 -18.52 -35.82 -12.50
CA VAL A 1018 -18.33 -35.91 -13.95
C VAL A 1018 -18.00 -37.33 -14.39
N ARG A 1019 -18.30 -37.63 -15.65
CA ARG A 1019 -17.70 -38.73 -16.40
C ARG A 1019 -16.50 -38.21 -17.16
N VAL A 1020 -15.47 -39.03 -17.24
CA VAL A 1020 -14.20 -38.68 -17.90
C VAL A 1020 -14.01 -39.59 -19.09
N SER A 1021 -13.76 -39.01 -20.26
CA SER A 1021 -13.43 -39.73 -21.48
C SER A 1021 -12.09 -39.25 -22.05
N ALA A 1022 -11.42 -40.11 -22.82
CA ALA A 1022 -10.19 -39.74 -23.50
C ALA A 1022 -10.50 -38.68 -24.58
N SER A 1023 -9.68 -37.63 -24.65
CA SER A 1023 -9.69 -36.72 -25.79
C SER A 1023 -8.93 -37.38 -26.93
N LEU A 1024 -9.66 -37.88 -27.93
CA LEU A 1024 -9.09 -38.38 -29.19
C LEU A 1024 -8.45 -37.25 -30.01
#